data_AF-A0A3E2J2Y9-F1
#
_entry.id   AF-A0A3E2J2Y9-F1
#
_cell.length_a   1.000
_cell.length_b   1.000
_cell.length_c   1.000
_cell.angle_alpha   90.00
_cell.angle_beta   90.00
_cell.angle_gamma   90.00
#
_symmetry.space_group_name_H-M   'P 1'
#
loop_
_entity.id
_entity.type
_entity.pdbx_description
1 polymer ?
#
loop_
_entity_poly.entity_id
_entity_poly.type
_entity_poly.pdbx_seq_one_letter_code
_entity_poly.pdbx_strand_id
1 'polypeptide(L)'
;MKTLKRYMLMGLALVLILSILPGFQLKANAEESVINVKLKNPKFIGDKSELTIKPAVTYTTNLPNVKFLAGQTYLLRVSGSNIKVLQNSTDIGQVSALEIKPEKGNGPLSINNRNYLGSFKFSNEDGKYVRPINSIGLEDYLKGVVPFEMISSWNVEALKAQAVAARTYAMSYLNGTPDDTQTYQVYGGYEWYANTTRAVEETAGQIITYNGNSIGRNAVYSSSNGGQTESGSNAWGSEVGYLQSKDDPYDPKTTWSYSVKKKQIDASKLDLNKAGEWWATTAEVENTKIITNIKNWIRKRDSIADNVEIKITDIPVLSLYETNSSGRMNKGSITVDYLTLEKGKQTAVKRQTIRPGTASDIRTIIGGDIMKSILVDEVKTSEESVEVRGRGFGHGVGMSQYGAKKAAESGLTYNKILAFYFSNTSIKDSILPKITAVKTSFDSKINQAKLDFTTSENAKITVQVKDQNSKVIATLVNGVQKTAGSQSTVWNAASVNNGKYTFVITVADSNNNTSTASTPFTLAKPIPKDTTAPVISNTATSMKSNVVSLKYQLNEAAKVTILVKDAKGKTVATVATNLQKQKGISWASWNASKAVNGKYTFNITAVDGSNNKRIANVAYTLNKPKPAPKVMTGTVNVTKLNVRATASTSGKLLGSLKKNQRVTVLSKSGSWYKIQFGKSTGYVHVNYLSNVK
;
A
#
# COMPACT_ATOMS: atom_id res chain seq x y z
N MET A 1 50.47 26.71 20.92
CA MET A 1 50.08 25.27 20.97
C MET A 1 49.10 24.96 22.12
N LYS A 2 48.05 25.78 22.28
CA LYS A 2 47.03 25.67 23.34
C LYS A 2 45.67 26.14 22.81
N THR A 3 45.14 25.49 21.78
CA THR A 3 43.77 25.76 21.26
C THR A 3 43.25 24.60 20.40
N LEU A 4 43.63 23.34 20.69
CA LEU A 4 43.17 22.19 19.89
C LEU A 4 42.82 20.93 20.71
N LYS A 5 42.49 21.08 22.00
CA LYS A 5 42.14 19.95 22.89
C LYS A 5 40.80 20.10 23.64
N ARG A 6 39.86 20.90 23.12
CA ARG A 6 38.51 21.03 23.71
C ARG A 6 37.33 20.69 22.80
N TYR A 7 37.56 20.33 21.53
CA TYR A 7 36.50 19.91 20.59
C TYR A 7 36.52 18.43 20.20
N MET A 8 37.40 17.62 20.80
CA MET A 8 37.50 16.18 20.51
C MET A 8 36.77 15.27 21.53
N LEU A 9 35.90 15.84 22.38
CA LEU A 9 35.09 15.09 23.35
C LEU A 9 33.58 15.34 23.25
N MET A 10 33.11 16.02 22.19
CA MET A 10 31.67 16.20 21.89
C MET A 10 31.25 15.55 20.56
N GLY A 11 32.11 14.72 19.96
CA GLY A 11 31.87 14.05 18.68
C GLY A 11 31.70 12.53 18.75
N LEU A 12 31.66 11.93 19.96
CA LEU A 12 31.59 10.47 20.13
C LEU A 12 30.44 9.98 21.02
N ALA A 13 29.48 10.86 21.35
CA ALA A 13 28.28 10.51 22.13
C ALA A 13 26.97 10.69 21.34
N LEU A 14 27.03 11.00 20.04
CA LEU A 14 25.87 11.19 19.17
C LEU A 14 25.79 10.17 18.02
N VAL A 15 26.41 8.99 18.17
CA VAL A 15 26.38 7.90 17.18
C VAL A 15 25.86 6.57 17.79
N LEU A 16 25.38 6.57 19.04
CA LEU A 16 24.92 5.34 19.71
C LEU A 16 23.50 5.40 20.32
N ILE A 17 22.60 6.21 19.77
CA ILE A 17 21.15 6.19 20.10
C ILE A 17 20.30 6.30 18.83
N LEU A 18 20.57 5.44 17.84
CA LEU A 18 19.72 5.29 16.65
C LEU A 18 19.73 3.85 16.16
N SER A 19 19.48 2.91 17.07
CA SER A 19 19.43 1.49 16.74
C SER A 19 18.43 0.70 17.58
N ILE A 20 17.30 1.31 17.99
CA ILE A 20 16.08 0.56 18.38
C ILE A 20 14.84 1.37 17.98
N LEU A 21 14.61 1.49 16.67
CA LEU A 21 13.26 1.69 16.15
C LEU A 21 12.90 0.39 15.42
N PRO A 22 11.74 -0.26 15.71
CA PRO A 22 11.28 -1.33 14.85
C PRO A 22 11.16 -0.74 13.45
N GLY A 23 11.98 -1.26 12.53
CA GLY A 23 11.96 -0.85 11.14
C GLY A 23 10.55 -1.03 10.60
N PHE A 24 9.82 0.07 10.46
CA PHE A 24 8.74 0.16 9.50
C PHE A 24 9.41 0.09 8.13
N GLN A 25 9.65 -1.12 7.66
CA GLN A 25 9.75 -1.40 6.25
C GLN A 25 8.39 -1.03 5.66
N LEU A 26 8.27 0.20 5.17
CA LEU A 26 7.23 0.53 4.20
C LEU A 26 7.45 -0.44 3.04
N LYS A 27 6.64 -1.51 2.98
CA LYS A 27 6.54 -2.32 1.78
C LYS A 27 6.10 -1.36 0.68
N ALA A 28 6.99 -1.10 -0.27
CA ALA A 28 6.62 -0.48 -1.52
C ALA A 28 5.50 -1.33 -2.11
N ASN A 29 4.29 -0.77 -2.18
CA ASN A 29 3.27 -1.33 -3.06
C ASN A 29 3.88 -1.28 -4.45
N ALA A 30 4.14 -2.43 -5.07
CA ALA A 30 4.55 -2.46 -6.47
C ALA A 30 3.46 -1.75 -7.26
N GLU A 31 3.69 -0.52 -7.71
CA GLU A 31 2.79 0.20 -8.60
C GLU A 31 2.72 -0.58 -9.93
N GLU A 32 1.54 -0.61 -10.55
CA GLU A 32 1.38 -1.20 -11.88
C GLU A 32 2.37 -0.53 -12.84
N SER A 33 3.02 -1.31 -13.72
CA SER A 33 3.94 -0.74 -14.71
C SER A 33 3.21 0.25 -15.61
N VAL A 34 3.74 1.46 -15.72
CA VAL A 34 3.18 2.54 -16.56
C VAL A 34 3.93 2.60 -17.88
N ILE A 35 3.19 2.70 -18.99
CA ILE A 35 3.73 2.95 -20.33
C ILE A 35 3.41 4.37 -20.78
N ASN A 36 4.35 5.00 -21.49
CA ASN A 36 4.19 6.33 -22.07
C ASN A 36 4.04 6.21 -23.59
N VAL A 37 2.91 6.62 -24.15
CA VAL A 37 2.62 6.42 -25.58
C VAL A 37 2.51 7.77 -26.27
N LYS A 38 3.33 7.98 -27.31
CA LYS A 38 3.24 9.16 -28.18
C LYS A 38 2.07 8.99 -29.14
N LEU A 39 1.06 9.87 -29.07
CA LEU A 39 -0.14 9.77 -29.90
C LEU A 39 0.05 10.52 -31.22
N LYS A 40 0.38 9.80 -32.31
CA LYS A 40 0.64 10.33 -33.66
C LYS A 40 -0.04 9.58 -34.79
N ASN A 41 -0.85 8.57 -34.49
CA ASN A 41 -1.54 7.79 -35.50
C ASN A 41 -2.56 8.67 -36.23
N PRO A 42 -2.45 8.84 -37.57
CA PRO A 42 -3.32 9.72 -38.35
C PRO A 42 -4.76 9.21 -38.43
N LYS A 43 -5.02 7.93 -38.12
CA LYS A 43 -6.38 7.39 -38.00
C LYS A 43 -7.08 7.81 -36.71
N PHE A 44 -6.31 8.32 -35.74
CA PHE A 44 -6.79 8.75 -34.43
C PHE A 44 -6.61 10.26 -34.28
N ILE A 45 -5.56 10.72 -33.58
CA ILE A 45 -5.29 12.15 -33.37
C ILE A 45 -4.50 12.73 -34.54
N GLY A 46 -3.40 12.08 -34.94
CA GLY A 46 -2.50 12.54 -35.98
C GLY A 46 -1.78 13.85 -35.66
N ASP A 47 -1.37 14.57 -36.71
CA ASP A 47 -0.68 15.85 -36.61
C ASP A 47 -1.71 17.00 -36.61
N LYS A 48 -1.80 17.73 -35.49
CA LYS A 48 -2.77 18.82 -35.30
C LYS A 48 -2.11 20.01 -34.61
N SER A 49 -2.32 21.21 -35.13
CA SER A 49 -1.88 22.47 -34.51
C SER A 49 -2.71 22.88 -33.30
N GLU A 50 -3.90 22.28 -33.16
CA GLU A 50 -4.78 22.45 -32.01
C GLU A 50 -5.53 21.15 -31.66
N LEU A 51 -5.81 20.96 -30.38
CA LEU A 51 -6.56 19.82 -29.85
C LEU A 51 -7.65 20.31 -28.90
N THR A 52 -8.85 19.78 -29.04
CA THR A 52 -9.92 19.97 -28.07
C THR A 52 -9.89 18.81 -27.07
N ILE A 53 -9.88 19.12 -25.78
CA ILE A 53 -9.95 18.13 -24.70
C ILE A 53 -11.19 18.33 -23.83
N LYS A 54 -11.76 17.22 -23.35
CA LYS A 54 -12.92 17.22 -22.44
C LYS A 54 -12.74 16.13 -21.37
N PRO A 55 -12.37 16.49 -20.13
CA PRO A 55 -12.22 15.54 -19.04
C PRO A 55 -13.58 15.00 -18.56
N ALA A 56 -13.67 13.71 -18.25
CA ALA A 56 -14.82 13.13 -17.56
C ALA A 56 -14.74 13.26 -16.03
N VAL A 57 -13.54 13.51 -15.51
CA VAL A 57 -13.25 13.77 -14.09
C VAL A 57 -12.38 15.01 -13.96
N THR A 58 -12.21 15.55 -12.76
CA THR A 58 -11.29 16.67 -12.53
C THR A 58 -9.83 16.24 -12.70
N TYR A 59 -9.07 17.03 -13.46
CA TYR A 59 -7.64 16.90 -13.64
C TYR A 59 -6.89 18.07 -12.99
N THR A 60 -5.83 17.75 -12.26
CA THR A 60 -4.82 18.74 -11.86
C THR A 60 -3.92 19.05 -13.04
N THR A 61 -3.43 20.28 -13.12
CA THR A 61 -2.51 20.72 -14.17
C THR A 61 -1.27 21.36 -13.56
N ASN A 62 -0.20 21.49 -14.35
CA ASN A 62 0.98 22.30 -14.00
C ASN A 62 0.82 23.79 -14.33
N LEU A 63 -0.37 24.23 -14.78
CA LEU A 63 -0.68 25.66 -14.91
C LEU A 63 -1.02 26.25 -13.53
N PRO A 64 -0.47 27.43 -13.18
CA PRO A 64 -0.72 28.06 -11.89
C PRO A 64 -2.22 28.26 -11.63
N ASN A 65 -2.73 27.67 -10.54
CA ASN A 65 -4.12 27.80 -10.09
C ASN A 65 -5.20 27.31 -11.08
N VAL A 66 -4.83 26.50 -12.08
CA VAL A 66 -5.77 25.96 -13.07
C VAL A 66 -6.00 24.46 -12.85
N LYS A 67 -7.27 24.07 -12.80
CA LYS A 67 -7.72 22.67 -12.89
C LYS A 67 -8.61 22.52 -14.11
N PHE A 68 -8.56 21.35 -14.74
CA PHE A 68 -9.52 21.00 -15.77
C PHE A 68 -10.68 20.26 -15.13
N LEU A 69 -11.85 20.89 -15.12
CA LEU A 69 -13.03 20.38 -14.44
C LEU A 69 -13.77 19.36 -15.32
N ALA A 70 -14.41 18.39 -14.65
CA ALA A 70 -15.22 17.39 -15.31
C ALA A 70 -16.32 18.02 -16.20
N GLY A 71 -16.48 17.50 -17.41
CA GLY A 71 -17.49 17.93 -18.37
C GLY A 71 -17.15 19.20 -19.15
N GLN A 72 -16.11 19.94 -18.77
CA GLN A 72 -15.72 21.19 -19.43
C GLN A 72 -14.79 20.94 -20.62
N THR A 73 -14.87 21.83 -21.61
CA THR A 73 -14.06 21.77 -22.84
C THR A 73 -12.92 22.77 -22.77
N TYR A 74 -11.72 22.31 -23.16
CA TYR A 74 -10.52 23.12 -23.25
C TYR A 74 -9.89 22.97 -24.64
N LEU A 75 -9.38 24.05 -25.20
CA LEU A 75 -8.65 24.05 -26.47
C LEU A 75 -7.16 24.24 -26.17
N LEU A 76 -6.34 23.31 -26.65
CA LEU A 76 -4.88 23.39 -26.62
C LEU A 76 -4.39 23.83 -27.99
N ARG A 77 -3.53 24.84 -28.07
CA ARG A 77 -2.97 25.32 -29.34
C ARG A 77 -1.48 25.63 -29.21
N VAL A 78 -0.72 25.36 -30.26
CA VAL A 78 0.68 25.79 -30.36
C VAL A 78 0.75 27.33 -30.31
N SER A 79 1.63 27.87 -29.48
CA SER A 79 1.89 29.30 -29.34
C SER A 79 3.38 29.56 -29.10
N GLY A 80 4.12 29.88 -30.16
CA GLY A 80 5.59 29.98 -30.10
C GLY A 80 6.20 28.60 -29.77
N SER A 81 6.98 28.51 -28.69
CA SER A 81 7.50 27.25 -28.15
C SER A 81 6.59 26.60 -27.10
N ASN A 82 5.46 27.23 -26.74
CA ASN A 82 4.57 26.80 -25.67
C ASN A 82 3.27 26.17 -26.19
N ILE A 83 2.54 25.54 -25.28
CA ILE A 83 1.12 25.18 -25.42
C ILE A 83 0.29 26.25 -24.71
N LYS A 84 -0.58 26.92 -25.46
CA LYS A 84 -1.61 27.83 -24.95
C LYS A 84 -2.89 27.04 -24.66
N VAL A 85 -3.56 27.37 -23.57
CA VAL A 85 -4.80 26.74 -23.14
C VAL A 85 -5.93 27.76 -23.13
N LEU A 86 -7.04 27.43 -23.79
CA LEU A 86 -8.25 28.25 -23.79
C LEU A 86 -9.42 27.49 -23.19
N GLN A 87 -10.26 28.20 -22.43
CA GLN A 87 -11.57 27.73 -21.96
C GLN A 87 -12.63 28.73 -22.44
N ASN A 88 -13.65 28.26 -23.16
CA ASN A 88 -14.68 29.12 -23.75
C ASN A 88 -14.10 30.32 -24.54
N SER A 89 -13.05 30.08 -25.33
CA SER A 89 -12.29 31.09 -26.08
C SER A 89 -11.50 32.10 -25.24
N THR A 90 -11.51 32.00 -23.92
CA THR A 90 -10.66 32.81 -23.03
C THR A 90 -9.31 32.12 -22.82
N ASP A 91 -8.21 32.84 -23.01
CA ASP A 91 -6.86 32.37 -22.66
C ASP A 91 -6.74 32.24 -21.13
N ILE A 92 -6.44 31.04 -20.66
CA ILE A 92 -6.30 30.73 -19.23
C ILE A 92 -4.86 30.37 -18.85
N GLY A 93 -3.91 30.54 -19.77
CA GLY A 93 -2.48 30.35 -19.52
C GLY A 93 -1.75 29.60 -20.63
N GLN A 94 -0.42 29.60 -20.51
CA GLN A 94 0.48 28.87 -21.41
C GLN A 94 1.67 28.29 -20.67
N VAL A 95 2.21 27.19 -21.18
CA VAL A 95 3.31 26.44 -20.58
C VAL A 95 4.10 25.69 -21.67
N SER A 96 5.40 25.48 -21.47
CA SER A 96 6.26 24.79 -22.45
C SER A 96 5.83 23.34 -22.71
N ALA A 97 5.42 22.63 -21.66
CA ALA A 97 4.72 21.35 -21.75
C ALA A 97 3.61 21.28 -20.71
N LEU A 98 2.37 21.12 -21.16
CA LEU A 98 1.21 21.01 -20.28
C LEU A 98 1.13 19.58 -19.75
N GLU A 99 1.23 19.42 -18.44
CA GLU A 99 1.09 18.12 -17.76
C GLU A 99 -0.22 18.10 -16.99
N ILE A 100 -1.03 17.07 -17.23
CA ILE A 100 -2.31 16.87 -16.55
C ILE A 100 -2.43 15.46 -15.98
N LYS A 101 -2.99 15.36 -14.78
CA LYS A 101 -3.22 14.10 -14.05
C LYS A 101 -4.62 14.09 -13.45
N PRO A 102 -5.39 12.97 -13.53
CA PRO A 102 -6.69 12.89 -12.89
C PRO A 102 -6.52 12.91 -11.36
N GLU A 103 -7.42 13.59 -10.64
CA GLU A 103 -7.37 13.63 -9.17
C GLU A 103 -7.65 12.26 -8.52
N LYS A 104 -8.34 11.38 -9.23
CA LYS A 104 -8.70 10.03 -8.77
C LYS A 104 -8.63 9.02 -9.92
N GLY A 105 -8.01 7.87 -9.66
CA GLY A 105 -7.94 6.74 -10.58
C GLY A 105 -7.26 7.07 -11.92
N ASN A 106 -7.64 6.37 -12.98
CA ASN A 106 -7.12 6.56 -14.34
C ASN A 106 -8.04 7.45 -15.20
N GLY A 107 -8.76 8.42 -14.61
CA GLY A 107 -9.81 9.26 -15.20
C GLY A 107 -9.92 9.32 -16.74
N PRO A 108 -11.12 9.22 -17.34
CA PRO A 108 -11.25 9.38 -18.80
C PRO A 108 -11.04 10.83 -19.27
N LEU A 109 -10.34 10.98 -20.39
CA LEU A 109 -10.14 12.23 -21.11
C LEU A 109 -10.49 12.03 -22.59
N SER A 110 -11.41 12.83 -23.11
CA SER A 110 -11.63 12.91 -24.56
C SER A 110 -10.64 13.90 -25.19
N ILE A 111 -9.99 13.52 -26.29
CA ILE A 111 -9.13 14.37 -27.12
C ILE A 111 -9.65 14.27 -28.55
N ASN A 112 -10.16 15.36 -29.13
CA ASN A 112 -10.81 15.39 -30.45
C ASN A 112 -11.83 14.26 -30.64
N ASN A 113 -12.68 14.04 -29.63
CA ASN A 113 -13.71 12.99 -29.57
C ASN A 113 -13.20 11.55 -29.37
N ARG A 114 -11.89 11.32 -29.24
CA ARG A 114 -11.34 10.01 -28.89
C ARG A 114 -11.01 9.95 -27.41
N ASN A 115 -11.46 8.89 -26.73
CA ASN A 115 -11.27 8.75 -25.28
C ASN A 115 -9.97 8.05 -24.97
N TYR A 116 -9.34 8.45 -23.88
CA TYR A 116 -8.13 7.86 -23.31
C TYR A 116 -8.25 7.83 -21.79
N LEU A 117 -7.45 6.99 -21.13
CA LEU A 117 -7.32 6.93 -19.67
C LEU A 117 -5.94 7.42 -19.23
N GLY A 118 -5.83 7.80 -17.96
CA GLY A 118 -4.57 8.11 -17.31
C GLY A 118 -4.18 9.59 -17.40
N SER A 119 -2.87 9.82 -17.41
CA SER A 119 -2.26 11.16 -17.39
C SER A 119 -1.71 11.53 -18.77
N PHE A 120 -1.50 12.82 -19.01
CA PHE A 120 -1.03 13.31 -20.30
C PHE A 120 0.01 14.40 -20.14
N LYS A 121 0.98 14.39 -21.04
CA LYS A 121 1.87 15.50 -21.33
C LYS A 121 1.62 15.98 -22.75
N PHE A 122 1.28 17.25 -22.93
CA PHE A 122 1.13 17.87 -24.23
C PHE A 122 2.33 18.79 -24.48
N SER A 123 3.03 18.56 -25.59
CA SER A 123 4.21 19.34 -25.98
C SER A 123 4.05 19.90 -27.38
N ASN A 124 4.72 21.01 -27.65
CA ASN A 124 4.87 21.52 -29.00
C ASN A 124 5.92 20.70 -29.77
N GLU A 125 5.50 20.01 -30.84
CA GLU A 125 6.37 19.26 -31.74
C GLU A 125 6.60 20.09 -33.01
N ASP A 126 7.87 20.37 -33.30
CA ASP A 126 8.37 21.12 -34.46
C ASP A 126 7.81 22.54 -34.65
N GLY A 127 7.27 23.15 -33.59
CA GLY A 127 6.61 24.46 -33.67
C GLY A 127 5.26 24.42 -34.40
N LYS A 128 4.74 23.22 -34.70
CA LYS A 128 3.59 23.02 -35.60
C LYS A 128 2.46 22.24 -34.96
N TYR A 129 2.78 21.24 -34.13
CA TYR A 129 1.78 20.29 -33.64
C TYR A 129 1.72 20.24 -32.12
N VAL A 130 0.51 20.12 -31.57
CA VAL A 130 0.31 19.72 -30.18
C VAL A 130 0.42 18.20 -30.13
N ARG A 131 1.51 17.67 -29.55
CA ARG A 131 1.74 16.23 -29.43
C ARG A 131 1.40 15.73 -28.02
N PRO A 132 0.36 14.89 -27.85
CA PRO A 132 0.10 14.21 -26.59
C PRO A 132 1.03 13.02 -26.38
N ILE A 133 1.51 12.87 -25.16
CA ILE A 133 2.09 11.65 -24.60
C ILE A 133 1.14 11.17 -23.51
N ASN A 134 0.57 9.97 -23.68
CA ASN A 134 -0.36 9.37 -22.72
C ASN A 134 0.40 8.41 -21.79
N SER A 135 0.33 8.66 -20.48
CA SER A 135 0.87 7.78 -19.43
C SER A 135 -0.26 6.98 -18.80
N ILE A 136 -0.21 5.66 -18.94
CA ILE A 136 -1.30 4.74 -18.57
C ILE A 136 -0.74 3.42 -18.02
N GLY A 137 -1.50 2.76 -17.13
CA GLY A 137 -1.16 1.41 -16.66
C GLY A 137 -1.11 0.40 -17.81
N LEU A 138 -0.17 -0.54 -17.75
CA LEU A 138 0.10 -1.48 -18.83
C LEU A 138 -1.12 -2.34 -19.21
N GLU A 139 -1.95 -2.75 -18.24
CA GLU A 139 -3.12 -3.57 -18.55
C GLU A 139 -4.21 -2.75 -19.26
N ASP A 140 -4.44 -1.50 -18.84
CA ASP A 140 -5.37 -0.61 -19.53
C ASP A 140 -4.86 -0.20 -20.92
N TYR A 141 -3.55 -0.06 -21.10
CA TYR A 141 -2.93 0.10 -22.43
C TYR A 141 -3.26 -1.07 -23.35
N LEU A 142 -3.09 -2.31 -22.87
CA LEU A 142 -3.35 -3.51 -23.67
C LEU A 142 -4.82 -3.66 -24.05
N LYS A 143 -5.76 -3.22 -23.20
CA LYS A 143 -7.19 -3.13 -23.56
C LYS A 143 -7.44 -2.16 -24.72
N GLY A 144 -6.56 -1.18 -24.92
CA GLY A 144 -6.55 -0.28 -26.08
C GLY A 144 -5.70 -0.76 -27.27
N VAL A 145 -4.92 -1.84 -27.12
CA VAL A 145 -4.10 -2.42 -28.21
C VAL A 145 -4.80 -3.63 -28.84
N VAL A 146 -5.17 -4.63 -28.03
CA VAL A 146 -5.70 -5.91 -28.50
C VAL A 146 -6.88 -5.77 -29.49
N PRO A 147 -7.92 -4.94 -29.25
CA PRO A 147 -9.04 -4.80 -30.19
C PRO A 147 -8.67 -4.09 -31.51
N PHE A 148 -7.52 -3.42 -31.58
CA PHE A 148 -7.04 -2.77 -32.80
C PHE A 148 -6.02 -3.61 -33.56
N GLU A 149 -5.50 -4.67 -32.94
CA GLU A 149 -4.64 -5.66 -33.57
C GLU A 149 -5.45 -6.89 -34.05
N MET A 150 -6.46 -7.30 -33.29
CA MET A 150 -7.33 -8.42 -33.62
C MET A 150 -8.80 -8.06 -33.49
N ILE A 151 -9.64 -8.65 -34.35
CA ILE A 151 -11.09 -8.44 -34.33
C ILE A 151 -11.64 -8.92 -32.98
N SER A 152 -12.31 -8.04 -32.25
CA SER A 152 -12.73 -8.26 -30.86
C SER A 152 -13.74 -9.40 -30.66
N SER A 153 -14.43 -9.84 -31.72
CA SER A 153 -15.35 -10.97 -31.71
C SER A 153 -14.70 -12.35 -31.91
N TRP A 154 -13.40 -12.40 -32.18
CA TRP A 154 -12.68 -13.68 -32.36
C TRP A 154 -12.60 -14.50 -31.07
N ASN A 155 -12.26 -15.78 -31.22
CA ASN A 155 -12.13 -16.71 -30.12
C ASN A 155 -11.18 -16.15 -29.03
N VAL A 156 -11.63 -16.23 -27.77
CA VAL A 156 -10.92 -15.66 -26.62
C VAL A 156 -9.51 -16.21 -26.47
N GLU A 157 -9.25 -17.47 -26.83
CA GLU A 157 -7.91 -18.06 -26.73
C GLU A 157 -6.92 -17.43 -27.72
N ALA A 158 -7.39 -17.03 -28.91
CA ALA A 158 -6.58 -16.27 -29.86
C ALA A 158 -6.31 -14.84 -29.33
N LEU A 159 -7.33 -14.20 -28.73
CA LEU A 159 -7.20 -12.88 -28.12
C LEU A 159 -6.25 -12.89 -26.91
N LYS A 160 -6.25 -13.97 -26.11
CA LYS A 160 -5.29 -14.19 -25.01
C LYS A 160 -3.87 -14.33 -25.52
N ALA A 161 -3.67 -15.09 -26.60
CA ALA A 161 -2.35 -15.22 -27.22
C ALA A 161 -1.82 -13.84 -27.66
N GLN A 162 -2.69 -13.01 -28.26
CA GLN A 162 -2.36 -11.64 -28.63
C GLN A 162 -2.10 -10.72 -27.43
N ALA A 163 -2.88 -10.84 -26.35
CA ALA A 163 -2.67 -10.06 -25.13
C ALA A 163 -1.29 -10.34 -24.52
N VAL A 164 -0.91 -11.62 -24.40
CA VAL A 164 0.39 -12.02 -23.84
C VAL A 164 1.56 -11.62 -24.74
N ALA A 165 1.43 -11.80 -26.07
CA ALA A 165 2.44 -11.34 -27.02
C ALA A 165 2.60 -9.80 -26.98
N ALA A 166 1.48 -9.08 -27.00
CA ALA A 166 1.46 -7.62 -26.92
C ALA A 166 2.05 -7.09 -25.60
N ARG A 167 1.74 -7.72 -24.47
CA ARG A 167 2.32 -7.38 -23.16
C ARG A 167 3.83 -7.58 -23.15
N THR A 168 4.28 -8.73 -23.62
CA THR A 168 5.72 -9.06 -23.70
C THR A 168 6.48 -8.04 -24.54
N TYR A 169 5.90 -7.64 -25.67
CA TYR A 169 6.45 -6.61 -26.54
C TYR A 169 6.48 -5.24 -25.84
N ALA A 170 5.35 -4.77 -25.32
CA ALA A 170 5.18 -3.47 -24.66
C ALA A 170 6.13 -3.27 -23.47
N MET A 171 6.40 -4.33 -22.69
CA MET A 171 7.32 -4.28 -21.55
C MET A 171 8.74 -3.87 -21.92
N SER A 172 9.15 -4.07 -23.18
CA SER A 172 10.47 -3.64 -23.68
C SER A 172 10.59 -2.13 -23.93
N TYR A 173 9.49 -1.39 -23.73
CA TYR A 173 9.36 0.04 -24.01
C TYR A 173 8.88 0.85 -22.80
N LEU A 174 8.81 0.26 -21.60
CA LEU A 174 8.40 0.97 -20.37
C LEU A 174 9.30 2.18 -20.06
N ASN A 175 10.59 2.10 -20.40
CA ASN A 175 11.56 3.19 -20.22
C ASN A 175 11.65 4.12 -21.44
N GLY A 176 10.74 3.99 -22.42
CA GLY A 176 10.72 4.80 -23.64
C GLY A 176 9.36 5.44 -23.88
N THR A 177 9.19 5.95 -25.10
CA THR A 177 7.94 6.58 -25.56
C THR A 177 7.54 6.04 -26.94
N PRO A 178 7.14 4.76 -27.05
CA PRO A 178 6.67 4.20 -28.32
C PRO A 178 5.49 5.01 -28.87
N ASP A 179 5.33 5.02 -30.19
CA ASP A 179 4.15 5.63 -30.81
C ASP A 179 2.98 4.65 -30.98
N ASP A 180 1.78 5.19 -31.15
CA ASP A 180 0.51 4.47 -31.31
C ASP A 180 0.24 3.93 -32.73
N THR A 181 1.30 3.75 -33.52
CA THR A 181 1.23 3.25 -34.90
C THR A 181 1.74 1.81 -35.02
N GLN A 182 1.59 1.22 -36.21
CA GLN A 182 2.11 -0.11 -36.54
C GLN A 182 3.65 -0.22 -36.44
N THR A 183 4.36 0.90 -36.24
CA THR A 183 5.80 0.91 -35.90
C THR A 183 6.06 0.19 -34.58
N TYR A 184 5.13 0.31 -33.63
CA TYR A 184 5.17 -0.40 -32.35
C TYR A 184 3.94 -1.27 -32.20
N GLN A 185 2.82 -0.68 -31.78
CA GLN A 185 1.53 -1.34 -31.64
C GLN A 185 0.43 -0.30 -31.86
N VAL A 186 -0.64 -0.68 -32.53
CA VAL A 186 -1.77 0.23 -32.71
C VAL A 186 -2.48 0.41 -31.37
N TYR A 187 -2.37 1.59 -30.77
CA TYR A 187 -3.02 1.93 -29.51
C TYR A 187 -4.19 2.88 -29.75
N GLY A 188 -5.41 2.36 -29.60
CA GLY A 188 -6.64 3.11 -29.81
C GLY A 188 -7.14 3.88 -28.59
N GLY A 189 -6.45 3.87 -27.44
CA GLY A 189 -6.98 4.53 -26.24
C GLY A 189 -8.11 3.75 -25.56
N TYR A 190 -9.05 4.47 -24.96
CA TYR A 190 -10.13 3.93 -24.14
C TYR A 190 -11.37 3.57 -24.96
N GLU A 191 -11.34 2.36 -25.53
CA GLU A 191 -12.45 1.77 -26.28
C GLU A 191 -12.51 0.26 -25.99
N TRP A 192 -13.19 -0.11 -24.91
CA TRP A 192 -13.17 -1.50 -24.42
C TRP A 192 -14.21 -2.38 -25.09
N TYR A 193 -13.82 -3.64 -25.33
CA TYR A 193 -14.68 -4.69 -25.86
C TYR A 193 -14.63 -5.88 -24.90
N ALA A 194 -15.79 -6.42 -24.53
CA ALA A 194 -15.90 -7.42 -23.46
C ALA A 194 -14.92 -8.60 -23.62
N ASN A 195 -14.80 -9.16 -24.83
CA ASN A 195 -13.93 -10.31 -25.10
C ASN A 195 -12.44 -9.99 -25.03
N THR A 196 -12.00 -8.85 -25.59
CA THR A 196 -10.58 -8.45 -25.54
C THR A 196 -10.19 -7.98 -24.15
N THR A 197 -11.07 -7.27 -23.46
CA THR A 197 -10.89 -6.90 -22.05
C THR A 197 -10.74 -8.15 -21.19
N ARG A 198 -11.63 -9.15 -21.36
CA ARG A 198 -11.52 -10.44 -20.66
C ARG A 198 -10.21 -11.14 -20.98
N ALA A 199 -9.77 -11.16 -22.24
CA ALA A 199 -8.51 -11.79 -22.63
C ALA A 199 -7.28 -11.12 -21.99
N VAL A 200 -7.27 -9.79 -21.90
CA VAL A 200 -6.22 -9.03 -21.20
C VAL A 200 -6.24 -9.34 -19.71
N GLU A 201 -7.41 -9.30 -19.07
CA GLU A 201 -7.58 -9.53 -17.63
C GLU A 201 -7.26 -10.96 -17.21
N GLU A 202 -7.70 -11.96 -17.98
CA GLU A 202 -7.41 -13.38 -17.71
C GLU A 202 -5.94 -13.76 -17.98
N THR A 203 -5.18 -12.87 -18.64
CA THR A 203 -3.74 -13.05 -18.88
C THR A 203 -2.89 -11.95 -18.26
N ALA A 204 -3.45 -11.18 -17.32
CA ALA A 204 -2.75 -10.08 -16.66
C ALA A 204 -1.38 -10.55 -16.15
N GLY A 205 -0.33 -9.76 -16.39
CA GLY A 205 1.03 -10.11 -15.97
C GLY A 205 1.72 -11.24 -16.72
N GLN A 206 1.02 -12.03 -17.54
CA GLN A 206 1.64 -13.11 -18.28
C GLN A 206 2.46 -12.61 -19.48
N ILE A 207 3.70 -13.11 -19.57
CA ILE A 207 4.67 -12.82 -20.62
C ILE A 207 5.30 -14.10 -21.19
N ILE A 208 5.82 -14.00 -22.40
CA ILE A 208 6.54 -15.08 -23.09
C ILE A 208 8.02 -15.01 -22.68
N THR A 209 8.55 -16.15 -22.26
CA THR A 209 9.95 -16.27 -21.82
C THR A 209 10.67 -17.41 -22.54
N TYR A 210 11.96 -17.20 -22.77
CA TYR A 210 12.89 -18.19 -23.29
C TYR A 210 14.05 -18.32 -22.30
N ASN A 211 14.34 -19.53 -21.83
CA ASN A 211 15.33 -19.79 -20.77
C ASN A 211 15.14 -18.89 -19.53
N GLY A 212 13.89 -18.67 -19.12
CA GLY A 212 13.51 -17.84 -17.97
C GLY A 212 13.56 -16.32 -18.21
N ASN A 213 14.07 -15.85 -19.35
CA ASN A 213 14.15 -14.43 -19.70
C ASN A 213 13.01 -14.03 -20.63
N SER A 214 12.45 -12.83 -20.46
CA SER A 214 11.45 -12.29 -21.39
C SER A 214 12.00 -12.24 -22.82
N ILE A 215 11.19 -12.65 -23.81
CA ILE A 215 11.57 -12.49 -25.23
C ILE A 215 11.39 -11.05 -25.73
N GLY A 216 10.75 -10.19 -24.93
CA GLY A 216 10.65 -8.75 -25.16
C GLY A 216 10.16 -8.38 -26.56
N ARG A 217 10.96 -7.55 -27.26
CA ARG A 217 10.68 -7.05 -28.62
C ARG A 217 10.52 -8.13 -29.68
N ASN A 218 10.93 -9.36 -29.38
CA ASN A 218 10.79 -10.49 -30.31
C ASN A 218 9.41 -11.19 -30.21
N ALA A 219 8.52 -10.76 -29.30
CA ALA A 219 7.11 -11.17 -29.27
C ALA A 219 6.29 -10.52 -30.41
N VAL A 220 6.80 -10.61 -31.63
CA VAL A 220 6.22 -9.98 -32.83
C VAL A 220 5.06 -10.81 -33.40
N TYR A 221 4.16 -10.14 -34.10
CA TYR A 221 2.98 -10.74 -34.70
C TYR A 221 2.60 -10.01 -35.99
N SER A 222 1.94 -10.72 -36.91
CA SER A 222 1.45 -10.16 -38.16
C SER A 222 0.13 -10.79 -38.57
N SER A 223 -0.59 -10.18 -39.53
CA SER A 223 -1.93 -10.63 -39.91
C SER A 223 -1.95 -12.07 -40.40
N SER A 224 -1.09 -12.40 -41.36
CA SER A 224 -0.97 -13.74 -41.93
C SER A 224 0.46 -14.00 -42.36
N ASN A 225 0.98 -15.19 -42.08
CA ASN A 225 2.32 -15.59 -42.52
C ASN A 225 2.30 -16.27 -43.90
N GLY A 226 1.13 -16.59 -44.48
CA GLY A 226 1.04 -17.20 -45.80
C GLY A 226 1.22 -18.72 -45.79
N GLY A 227 1.13 -19.35 -44.61
CA GLY A 227 1.28 -20.80 -44.42
C GLY A 227 2.66 -21.23 -43.94
N GLN A 228 3.58 -20.28 -43.72
CA GLN A 228 4.92 -20.55 -43.20
C GLN A 228 5.45 -19.35 -42.43
N THR A 229 5.89 -19.57 -41.18
CA THR A 229 6.52 -18.53 -40.35
C THR A 229 7.89 -18.17 -40.89
N GLU A 230 8.32 -16.93 -40.67
CA GLU A 230 9.70 -16.49 -40.95
C GLU A 230 10.59 -16.67 -39.72
N SER A 231 11.86 -17.01 -39.95
CA SER A 231 12.87 -17.08 -38.91
C SER A 231 13.33 -15.69 -38.46
N GLY A 232 13.65 -15.56 -37.17
CA GLY A 232 14.28 -14.34 -36.64
C GLY A 232 15.65 -14.07 -37.27
N SER A 233 16.37 -15.11 -37.69
CA SER A 233 17.67 -14.96 -38.37
C SER A 233 17.55 -14.24 -39.70
N ASN A 234 16.60 -14.63 -40.54
CA ASN A 234 16.37 -13.97 -41.82
C ASN A 234 15.87 -12.52 -41.65
N ALA A 235 15.06 -12.26 -40.62
CA ALA A 235 14.48 -10.94 -40.40
C ALA A 235 15.46 -9.96 -39.73
N TRP A 236 16.28 -10.44 -38.79
CA TRP A 236 17.09 -9.60 -37.89
C TRP A 236 18.60 -9.77 -38.08
N GLY A 237 19.04 -10.75 -38.87
CA GLY A 237 20.46 -11.03 -39.14
C GLY A 237 21.18 -11.81 -38.02
N SER A 238 20.47 -12.23 -36.96
CA SER A 238 21.04 -13.01 -35.85
C SER A 238 20.12 -14.16 -35.46
N GLU A 239 20.69 -15.28 -35.04
CA GLU A 239 19.91 -16.45 -34.66
C GLU A 239 19.04 -16.16 -33.42
N VAL A 240 17.74 -16.47 -33.54
CA VAL A 240 16.78 -16.35 -32.45
C VAL A 240 16.11 -17.70 -32.25
N GLY A 241 16.55 -18.46 -31.24
CA GLY A 241 16.19 -19.87 -31.04
C GLY A 241 14.68 -20.16 -31.01
N TYR A 242 13.86 -19.20 -30.61
CA TYR A 242 12.40 -19.33 -30.52
C TYR A 242 11.63 -18.77 -31.73
N LEU A 243 12.29 -18.07 -32.68
CA LEU A 243 11.68 -17.59 -33.92
C LEU A 243 12.22 -18.39 -35.10
N GLN A 244 11.66 -19.57 -35.30
CA GLN A 244 12.07 -20.50 -36.36
C GLN A 244 11.11 -20.43 -37.55
N SER A 245 11.65 -20.64 -38.76
CA SER A 245 10.82 -20.86 -39.95
C SER A 245 10.21 -22.25 -39.89
N LYS A 246 8.89 -22.34 -40.03
CA LYS A 246 8.17 -23.63 -40.09
C LYS A 246 6.79 -23.46 -40.71
N ASP A 247 6.25 -24.56 -41.19
CA ASP A 247 4.90 -24.59 -41.74
C ASP A 247 3.86 -24.22 -40.68
N ASP A 248 2.91 -23.40 -41.10
CA ASP A 248 1.75 -23.00 -40.32
C ASP A 248 0.47 -23.56 -40.97
N PRO A 249 -0.04 -24.72 -40.49
CA PRO A 249 -1.26 -25.33 -41.03
C PRO A 249 -2.52 -24.54 -40.64
N TYR A 250 -2.44 -23.61 -39.69
CA TYR A 250 -3.58 -22.82 -39.24
C TYR A 250 -3.75 -21.53 -40.04
N ASP A 251 -2.69 -21.01 -40.66
CA ASP A 251 -2.78 -19.79 -41.46
C ASP A 251 -3.67 -20.01 -42.71
N PRO A 252 -4.59 -19.08 -43.04
CA PRO A 252 -5.48 -19.21 -44.18
C PRO A 252 -4.79 -19.01 -45.53
N LYS A 253 -3.48 -18.76 -45.56
CA LYS A 253 -2.68 -18.54 -46.77
C LYS A 253 -3.20 -17.39 -47.63
N THR A 254 -3.58 -16.28 -47.00
CA THR A 254 -4.18 -15.10 -47.65
C THR A 254 -3.42 -14.69 -48.91
N THR A 255 -4.05 -14.79 -50.08
CA THR A 255 -3.43 -14.46 -51.38
C THR A 255 -3.53 -12.97 -51.71
N TRP A 256 -2.58 -12.47 -52.50
CA TRP A 256 -2.57 -11.12 -53.06
C TRP A 256 -1.87 -11.08 -54.41
N SER A 257 -2.22 -10.09 -55.24
CA SER A 257 -1.60 -9.89 -56.55
C SER A 257 -1.66 -8.43 -56.98
N TYR A 258 -0.72 -8.00 -57.83
CA TYR A 258 -0.78 -6.71 -58.50
C TYR A 258 -0.09 -6.77 -59.88
N SER A 259 -0.40 -5.81 -60.74
CA SER A 259 0.25 -5.63 -62.05
C SER A 259 0.61 -4.16 -62.24
N VAL A 260 1.71 -3.90 -62.97
CA VAL A 260 2.18 -2.56 -63.33
C VAL A 260 2.64 -2.57 -64.79
N LYS A 261 2.18 -1.62 -65.61
CA LYS A 261 2.72 -1.44 -66.97
C LYS A 261 4.11 -0.81 -66.92
N LYS A 262 5.02 -1.34 -67.74
CA LYS A 262 6.38 -0.83 -67.88
C LYS A 262 6.41 0.53 -68.56
N LYS A 263 5.54 0.78 -69.54
CA LYS A 263 5.42 2.09 -70.20
C LYS A 263 4.23 2.85 -69.63
N GLN A 264 4.48 4.03 -69.09
CA GLN A 264 3.46 4.92 -68.52
C GLN A 264 3.16 6.13 -69.42
N ILE A 265 4.20 6.75 -69.99
CA ILE A 265 4.09 7.84 -70.96
C ILE A 265 5.11 7.62 -72.08
N ASP A 266 4.67 7.76 -73.32
CA ASP A 266 5.56 7.77 -74.49
C ASP A 266 6.23 9.14 -74.66
N ALA A 267 7.29 9.37 -73.88
CA ALA A 267 8.03 10.63 -73.89
C ALA A 267 8.70 10.93 -75.26
N SER A 268 8.86 9.94 -76.15
CA SER A 268 9.43 10.15 -77.48
C SER A 268 8.54 11.02 -78.38
N LYS A 269 7.25 11.12 -78.06
CA LYS A 269 6.25 11.91 -78.79
C LYS A 269 6.07 13.32 -78.23
N LEU A 270 6.84 13.71 -77.22
CA LEU A 270 6.69 14.97 -76.50
C LEU A 270 7.86 15.91 -76.78
N ASP A 271 7.57 17.20 -76.99
CA ASP A 271 8.59 18.25 -76.94
C ASP A 271 8.82 18.69 -75.49
N LEU A 272 9.91 18.22 -74.89
CA LEU A 272 10.26 18.49 -73.50
C LEU A 272 10.59 19.98 -73.23
N ASN A 273 10.88 20.77 -74.27
CA ASN A 273 11.07 22.21 -74.12
C ASN A 273 9.74 22.97 -74.03
N LYS A 274 8.63 22.33 -74.42
CA LYS A 274 7.28 22.90 -74.48
C LYS A 274 6.31 22.18 -73.54
N ALA A 275 6.77 21.83 -72.35
CA ALA A 275 5.97 21.12 -71.36
C ALA A 275 4.61 21.78 -71.06
N GLY A 276 4.52 23.11 -71.10
CA GLY A 276 3.26 23.82 -70.90
C GLY A 276 2.14 23.44 -71.87
N GLU A 277 2.45 22.96 -73.08
CA GLU A 277 1.46 22.61 -74.12
C GLU A 277 0.81 21.24 -73.87
N TRP A 278 1.55 20.29 -73.28
CA TRP A 278 1.10 18.89 -73.16
C TRP A 278 0.99 18.40 -71.72
N TRP A 279 1.60 19.08 -70.74
CA TRP A 279 1.65 18.58 -69.37
C TRP A 279 0.26 18.52 -68.73
N ALA A 280 -0.64 19.47 -69.00
CA ALA A 280 -1.99 19.38 -68.43
C ALA A 280 -2.82 18.21 -69.02
N THR A 281 -2.54 17.78 -70.24
CA THR A 281 -3.38 16.84 -71.01
C THR A 281 -2.80 15.43 -71.12
N THR A 282 -1.49 15.26 -70.93
CA THR A 282 -0.83 13.95 -70.98
C THR A 282 -0.96 13.26 -69.63
N ALA A 283 -1.56 12.09 -69.55
CA ALA A 283 -1.63 11.31 -68.31
C ALA A 283 -0.75 10.05 -68.40
N GLU A 284 -0.30 9.54 -67.24
CA GLU A 284 0.16 8.15 -67.20
C GLU A 284 -0.96 7.20 -67.64
N VAL A 285 -0.60 6.13 -68.36
CA VAL A 285 -1.55 5.11 -68.81
C VAL A 285 -2.30 4.46 -67.63
N GLU A 286 -1.70 4.44 -66.44
CA GLU A 286 -2.30 3.93 -65.22
C GLU A 286 -2.32 5.00 -64.12
N ASN A 287 -3.52 5.29 -63.60
CA ASN A 287 -3.70 6.11 -62.40
C ASN A 287 -3.96 5.21 -61.18
N THR A 288 -2.95 4.43 -60.79
CA THR A 288 -3.05 3.49 -59.66
C THR A 288 -2.34 4.01 -58.42
N LYS A 289 -2.73 3.48 -57.25
CA LYS A 289 -2.03 3.75 -55.99
C LYS A 289 -0.55 3.37 -56.03
N ILE A 290 -0.16 2.40 -56.86
CA ILE A 290 1.25 2.03 -57.07
C ILE A 290 2.02 3.21 -57.69
N ILE A 291 1.48 3.82 -58.75
CA ILE A 291 2.07 5.00 -59.39
C ILE A 291 2.17 6.16 -58.39
N THR A 292 1.13 6.39 -57.59
CA THR A 292 1.17 7.39 -56.50
C THR A 292 2.27 7.09 -55.48
N ASN A 293 2.39 5.83 -55.04
CA ASN A 293 3.39 5.42 -54.05
C ASN A 293 4.83 5.58 -54.59
N ILE A 294 5.07 5.22 -55.85
CA ILE A 294 6.37 5.43 -56.51
C ILE A 294 6.70 6.92 -56.57
N LYS A 295 5.77 7.79 -56.98
CA LYS A 295 5.98 9.25 -57.00
C LYS A 295 6.32 9.79 -55.61
N ASN A 296 5.60 9.35 -54.58
CA ASN A 296 5.85 9.76 -53.20
C ASN A 296 7.23 9.28 -52.70
N TRP A 297 7.63 8.06 -53.06
CA TRP A 297 8.95 7.53 -52.76
C TRP A 297 10.06 8.35 -53.44
N ILE A 298 9.93 8.65 -54.74
CA ILE A 298 10.88 9.51 -55.48
C ILE A 298 10.96 10.88 -54.81
N ARG A 299 9.81 11.51 -54.53
CA ARG A 299 9.75 12.83 -53.90
C ARG A 299 10.53 12.86 -52.57
N LYS A 300 10.31 11.86 -51.71
CA LYS A 300 10.98 11.76 -50.41
C LYS A 300 12.48 11.48 -50.57
N ARG A 301 12.86 10.58 -51.46
CA ARG A 301 14.27 10.17 -51.68
C ARG A 301 15.11 11.32 -52.20
N ASP A 302 14.58 12.07 -53.17
CA ASP A 302 15.30 13.14 -53.88
C ASP A 302 15.05 14.53 -53.28
N SER A 303 14.32 14.62 -52.16
CA SER A 303 13.92 15.89 -51.52
C SER A 303 13.24 16.87 -52.48
N ILE A 304 12.38 16.37 -53.36
CA ILE A 304 11.66 17.18 -54.34
C ILE A 304 10.57 17.99 -53.62
N ALA A 305 10.51 19.29 -53.88
CA ALA A 305 9.52 20.18 -53.27
C ALA A 305 8.07 19.85 -53.71
N ASP A 306 7.10 20.12 -52.85
CA ASP A 306 5.68 19.76 -53.09
C ASP A 306 5.06 20.46 -54.30
N ASN A 307 5.57 21.65 -54.66
CA ASN A 307 5.15 22.42 -55.83
C ASN A 307 5.73 21.89 -57.15
N VAL A 308 6.59 20.85 -57.12
CA VAL A 308 7.12 20.20 -58.30
C VAL A 308 6.26 18.99 -58.64
N GLU A 309 5.72 18.99 -59.86
CA GLU A 309 4.92 17.89 -60.38
C GLU A 309 5.81 16.78 -60.92
N ILE A 310 5.40 15.53 -60.71
CA ILE A 310 6.14 14.32 -61.15
C ILE A 310 5.23 13.50 -62.06
N LYS A 311 5.77 13.11 -63.22
CA LYS A 311 5.15 12.12 -64.11
C LYS A 311 6.07 10.96 -64.42
N ILE A 312 5.59 9.74 -64.26
CA ILE A 312 6.37 8.53 -64.56
C ILE A 312 6.25 8.25 -66.06
N THR A 313 7.37 8.01 -66.74
CA THR A 313 7.38 7.62 -68.15
C THR A 313 7.54 6.13 -68.31
N ASP A 314 8.46 5.52 -67.55
CA ASP A 314 8.81 4.11 -67.68
C ASP A 314 9.17 3.50 -66.32
N ILE A 315 8.87 2.21 -66.16
CA ILE A 315 9.31 1.35 -65.06
C ILE A 315 10.00 0.14 -65.71
N PRO A 316 11.21 0.31 -66.30
CA PRO A 316 11.84 -0.71 -67.13
C PRO A 316 12.26 -1.96 -66.33
N VAL A 317 12.51 -1.80 -65.03
CA VAL A 317 12.87 -2.88 -64.12
C VAL A 317 11.92 -2.87 -62.94
N LEU A 318 11.25 -3.99 -62.71
CA LEU A 318 10.64 -4.35 -61.44
C LEU A 318 10.83 -5.86 -61.29
N SER A 319 11.67 -6.25 -60.33
CA SER A 319 12.04 -7.66 -60.13
C SER A 319 12.18 -7.98 -58.66
N LEU A 320 11.83 -9.21 -58.31
CA LEU A 320 12.03 -9.84 -57.01
C LEU A 320 12.68 -11.19 -57.28
N TYR A 321 13.78 -11.47 -56.61
CA TYR A 321 14.61 -12.64 -56.90
C TYR A 321 15.38 -13.04 -55.65
N GLU A 322 15.96 -14.24 -55.68
CA GLU A 322 16.63 -14.90 -54.55
C GLU A 322 15.72 -15.06 -53.33
N THR A 323 15.42 -16.29 -52.97
CA THR A 323 14.69 -16.58 -51.73
C THR A 323 15.65 -16.83 -50.59
N ASN A 324 15.24 -16.45 -49.38
CA ASN A 324 15.90 -16.91 -48.16
C ASN A 324 15.47 -18.36 -47.82
N SER A 325 15.91 -18.86 -46.66
CA SER A 325 15.61 -20.22 -46.21
C SER A 325 14.14 -20.51 -45.90
N SER A 326 13.27 -19.48 -45.79
CA SER A 326 11.82 -19.62 -45.61
C SER A 326 11.05 -19.39 -46.93
N GLY A 327 11.74 -19.37 -48.07
CA GLY A 327 11.10 -19.13 -49.38
C GLY A 327 10.63 -17.70 -49.60
N ARG A 328 10.89 -16.75 -48.68
CA ARG A 328 10.57 -15.33 -48.90
C ARG A 328 11.63 -14.67 -49.77
N MET A 329 11.20 -13.73 -50.60
CA MET A 329 12.11 -12.96 -51.45
C MET A 329 13.06 -12.12 -50.58
N ASN A 330 14.35 -12.21 -50.88
CA ASN A 330 15.40 -11.47 -50.19
C ASN A 330 15.81 -10.23 -50.98
N LYS A 331 15.95 -10.34 -52.30
CA LYS A 331 16.40 -9.26 -53.17
C LYS A 331 15.28 -8.72 -54.06
N GLY A 332 15.45 -7.46 -54.45
CA GLY A 332 14.58 -6.82 -55.41
C GLY A 332 15.27 -5.66 -56.12
N SER A 333 14.78 -5.29 -57.30
CA SER A 333 15.27 -4.13 -58.04
C SER A 333 14.13 -3.39 -58.71
N ILE A 334 14.19 -2.06 -58.69
CA ILE A 334 13.27 -1.20 -59.41
C ILE A 334 14.03 -0.04 -60.07
N THR A 335 13.72 0.22 -61.34
CA THR A 335 14.16 1.42 -62.08
C THR A 335 12.92 2.16 -62.54
N VAL A 336 12.92 3.48 -62.36
CA VAL A 336 11.82 4.37 -62.73
C VAL A 336 12.38 5.57 -63.47
N ASP A 337 11.89 5.79 -64.68
CA ASP A 337 12.14 6.98 -65.48
C ASP A 337 10.95 7.92 -65.30
N TYR A 338 11.24 9.21 -65.07
CA TYR A 338 10.22 10.20 -64.74
C TYR A 338 10.63 11.60 -65.19
N LEU A 339 9.63 12.46 -65.34
CA LEU A 339 9.74 13.87 -65.65
C LEU A 339 9.36 14.70 -64.42
N THR A 340 10.00 15.85 -64.27
CA THR A 340 9.60 16.86 -63.28
C THR A 340 9.25 18.19 -63.95
N LEU A 341 8.17 18.83 -63.50
CA LEU A 341 7.82 20.20 -63.88
C LEU A 341 7.74 21.10 -62.65
N GLU A 342 8.50 22.19 -62.68
CA GLU A 342 8.41 23.28 -61.72
C GLU A 342 7.96 24.53 -62.47
N LYS A 343 7.04 25.31 -61.89
CA LYS A 343 6.48 26.50 -62.54
C LYS A 343 7.59 27.45 -63.00
N GLY A 344 7.67 27.70 -64.31
CA GLY A 344 8.68 28.57 -64.91
C GLY A 344 10.02 27.90 -65.26
N LYS A 345 10.17 26.57 -65.08
CA LYS A 345 11.35 25.80 -65.50
C LYS A 345 10.99 24.80 -66.60
N GLN A 346 11.98 24.46 -67.43
CA GLN A 346 11.86 23.39 -68.43
C GLN A 346 11.72 22.01 -67.75
N THR A 347 11.09 21.05 -68.42
CA THR A 347 11.05 19.68 -67.90
C THR A 347 12.43 19.04 -67.93
N ALA A 348 12.76 18.34 -66.85
CA ALA A 348 13.96 17.54 -66.76
C ALA A 348 13.59 16.05 -66.80
N VAL A 349 14.22 15.29 -67.69
CA VAL A 349 14.19 13.82 -67.66
C VAL A 349 15.10 13.35 -66.53
N LYS A 350 14.56 12.53 -65.65
CA LYS A 350 15.28 11.95 -64.52
C LYS A 350 15.07 10.46 -64.48
N ARG A 351 16.04 9.75 -63.91
CA ARG A 351 16.01 8.32 -63.69
C ARG A 351 16.33 8.05 -62.23
N GLN A 352 15.47 7.30 -61.56
CA GLN A 352 15.76 6.72 -60.25
C GLN A 352 15.93 5.22 -60.34
N THR A 353 16.84 4.67 -59.54
CA THR A 353 17.14 3.22 -59.54
C THR A 353 17.49 2.75 -58.15
N ILE A 354 16.92 1.60 -57.78
CA ILE A 354 17.39 0.73 -56.71
C ILE A 354 17.82 -0.58 -57.38
N ARG A 355 19.14 -0.82 -57.39
CA ARG A 355 19.73 -2.03 -57.97
C ARG A 355 21.15 -2.29 -57.40
N PRO A 356 21.40 -3.41 -56.69
CA PRO A 356 20.42 -4.29 -56.06
C PRO A 356 19.87 -3.67 -54.75
N GLY A 357 18.58 -3.87 -54.48
CA GLY A 357 17.94 -3.56 -53.19
C GLY A 357 17.38 -4.81 -52.50
N THR A 358 16.67 -4.62 -51.39
CA THR A 358 15.95 -5.71 -50.71
C THR A 358 14.52 -5.84 -51.23
N ALA A 359 13.91 -7.03 -51.11
CA ALA A 359 12.49 -7.20 -51.40
C ALA A 359 11.60 -6.31 -50.51
N SER A 360 12.03 -6.03 -49.27
CA SER A 360 11.37 -5.11 -48.35
C SER A 360 11.37 -3.66 -48.84
N ASP A 361 12.44 -3.22 -49.51
CA ASP A 361 12.49 -1.90 -50.16
C ASP A 361 11.45 -1.81 -51.28
N ILE A 362 11.38 -2.84 -52.13
CA ILE A 362 10.38 -2.92 -53.20
C ILE A 362 8.96 -2.90 -52.62
N ARG A 363 8.71 -3.69 -51.57
CA ARG A 363 7.43 -3.68 -50.85
C ARG A 363 7.06 -2.28 -50.33
N THR A 364 8.04 -1.54 -49.81
CA THR A 364 7.82 -0.17 -49.32
C THR A 364 7.45 0.79 -50.45
N ILE A 365 8.08 0.64 -51.62
CA ILE A 365 7.82 1.47 -52.81
C ILE A 365 6.46 1.16 -53.44
N ILE A 366 6.12 -0.12 -53.57
CA ILE A 366 4.83 -0.56 -54.11
C ILE A 366 3.69 -0.23 -53.13
N GLY A 367 3.95 -0.34 -51.82
CA GLY A 367 2.98 -0.12 -50.74
C GLY A 367 2.59 -1.43 -50.07
N GLY A 368 2.69 -1.47 -48.74
CA GLY A 368 2.48 -2.69 -47.95
C GLY A 368 1.03 -3.19 -47.87
N ASP A 369 0.06 -2.41 -48.33
CA ASP A 369 -1.34 -2.83 -48.49
C ASP A 369 -1.61 -3.52 -49.83
N ILE A 370 -0.77 -3.24 -50.83
CA ILE A 370 -0.78 -3.81 -52.18
C ILE A 370 0.13 -5.06 -52.23
N MET A 371 1.43 -4.88 -51.98
CA MET A 371 2.37 -5.98 -51.77
C MET A 371 2.32 -6.39 -50.29
N LYS A 372 1.37 -7.24 -49.94
CA LYS A 372 1.03 -7.51 -48.53
C LYS A 372 2.17 -8.20 -47.76
N SER A 373 2.99 -9.00 -48.43
CA SER A 373 4.18 -9.63 -47.85
C SER A 373 5.29 -9.78 -48.92
N ILE A 374 6.46 -10.25 -48.50
CA ILE A 374 7.57 -10.64 -49.41
C ILE A 374 7.60 -12.16 -49.72
N LEU A 375 6.59 -12.91 -49.28
CA LEU A 375 6.37 -14.29 -49.72
C LEU A 375 5.63 -14.26 -51.06
N VAL A 376 6.42 -14.36 -52.12
CA VAL A 376 6.00 -14.21 -53.52
C VAL A 376 6.00 -15.59 -54.14
N ASP A 377 4.85 -16.00 -54.68
CA ASP A 377 4.71 -17.29 -55.36
C ASP A 377 5.13 -17.16 -56.83
N GLU A 378 4.90 -16.01 -57.46
CA GLU A 378 5.13 -15.83 -58.90
C GLU A 378 5.43 -14.37 -59.29
N VAL A 379 6.39 -14.17 -60.21
CA VAL A 379 6.65 -12.90 -60.89
C VAL A 379 6.64 -13.16 -62.40
N LYS A 380 5.61 -12.65 -63.10
CA LYS A 380 5.53 -12.70 -64.57
C LYS A 380 5.95 -11.36 -65.15
N THR A 381 6.93 -11.40 -66.03
CA THR A 381 7.40 -10.21 -66.75
C THR A 381 7.15 -10.39 -68.24
N SER A 382 6.46 -9.45 -68.85
CA SER A 382 6.29 -9.35 -70.31
C SER A 382 7.00 -8.09 -70.83
N GLU A 383 6.90 -7.82 -72.13
CA GLU A 383 7.35 -6.54 -72.70
C GLU A 383 6.50 -5.36 -72.19
N GLU A 384 5.21 -5.58 -71.92
CA GLU A 384 4.27 -4.53 -71.55
C GLU A 384 4.16 -4.29 -70.03
N SER A 385 4.28 -5.34 -69.21
CA SER A 385 3.93 -5.28 -67.79
C SER A 385 4.73 -6.25 -66.91
N VAL A 386 4.62 -6.04 -65.60
CA VAL A 386 5.06 -6.97 -64.56
C VAL A 386 3.87 -7.30 -63.66
N GLU A 387 3.55 -8.59 -63.54
CA GLU A 387 2.53 -9.13 -62.63
C GLU A 387 3.22 -9.89 -61.49
N VAL A 388 2.81 -9.62 -60.25
CA VAL A 388 3.37 -10.25 -59.05
C VAL A 388 2.23 -10.85 -58.25
N ARG A 389 2.41 -12.11 -57.81
CA ARG A 389 1.45 -12.85 -56.97
C ARG A 389 2.17 -13.41 -55.76
N GLY A 390 1.49 -13.39 -54.62
CA GLY A 390 2.04 -13.95 -53.39
C GLY A 390 0.98 -14.20 -52.33
N ARG A 391 1.45 -14.56 -51.14
CA ARG A 391 0.60 -14.91 -49.99
C ARG A 391 1.08 -14.26 -48.70
N GLY A 392 0.23 -14.32 -47.68
CA GLY A 392 0.47 -13.69 -46.38
C GLY A 392 0.23 -12.18 -46.36
N PHE A 393 0.26 -11.62 -45.16
CA PHE A 393 0.15 -10.19 -44.91
C PHE A 393 0.93 -9.79 -43.65
N GLY A 394 2.05 -9.10 -43.88
CA GLY A 394 3.00 -8.65 -42.86
C GLY A 394 4.36 -9.32 -42.99
N HIS A 395 5.16 -9.26 -41.93
CA HIS A 395 6.54 -9.77 -41.93
C HIS A 395 6.64 -11.30 -41.82
N GLY A 396 5.60 -11.98 -41.33
CA GLY A 396 5.59 -13.44 -41.19
C GLY A 396 6.41 -14.00 -40.03
N VAL A 397 7.26 -13.19 -39.39
CA VAL A 397 7.96 -13.55 -38.14
C VAL A 397 6.99 -13.64 -36.97
N GLY A 398 7.16 -14.64 -36.10
CA GLY A 398 6.38 -14.80 -34.88
C GLY A 398 4.93 -15.22 -35.15
N MET A 399 3.98 -14.65 -34.41
CA MET A 399 2.59 -15.13 -34.42
C MET A 399 1.79 -14.64 -35.63
N SER A 400 1.17 -15.55 -36.38
CA SER A 400 0.09 -15.22 -37.33
C SER A 400 -1.21 -14.99 -36.58
N GLN A 401 -1.84 -13.83 -36.75
CA GLN A 401 -3.11 -13.50 -36.08
C GLN A 401 -4.26 -14.37 -36.60
N TYR A 402 -4.36 -14.55 -37.92
CA TYR A 402 -5.35 -15.45 -38.51
C TYR A 402 -5.04 -16.93 -38.22
N GLY A 403 -3.75 -17.30 -38.16
CA GLY A 403 -3.36 -18.64 -37.75
C GLY A 403 -3.70 -18.91 -36.27
N ALA A 404 -3.44 -17.96 -35.36
CA ALA A 404 -3.86 -18.05 -33.96
C ALA A 404 -5.38 -18.18 -33.82
N LYS A 405 -6.14 -17.41 -34.61
CA LYS A 405 -7.61 -17.54 -34.68
C LYS A 405 -8.03 -18.96 -35.06
N LYS A 406 -7.46 -19.50 -36.15
CA LYS A 406 -7.80 -20.84 -36.66
C LYS A 406 -7.35 -21.96 -35.71
N ALA A 407 -6.20 -21.81 -35.07
CA ALA A 407 -5.74 -22.72 -34.02
C ALA A 407 -6.71 -22.75 -32.83
N ALA A 408 -7.16 -21.57 -32.38
CA ALA A 408 -8.16 -21.46 -31.31
C ALA A 408 -9.53 -22.03 -31.70
N GLU A 409 -9.99 -21.78 -32.94
CA GLU A 409 -11.20 -22.41 -33.51
C GLU A 409 -11.08 -23.95 -33.58
N SER A 410 -9.85 -24.47 -33.69
CA SER A 410 -9.54 -25.90 -33.66
C SER A 410 -9.35 -26.48 -32.25
N GLY A 411 -9.60 -25.67 -31.20
CA GLY A 411 -9.55 -26.10 -29.80
C GLY A 411 -8.21 -25.93 -29.09
N LEU A 412 -7.22 -25.27 -29.70
CA LEU A 412 -5.95 -24.96 -29.02
C LEU A 412 -6.15 -23.81 -28.03
N THR A 413 -5.58 -23.99 -26.84
CA THR A 413 -5.48 -22.94 -25.81
C THR A 413 -4.35 -21.96 -26.14
N TYR A 414 -4.44 -20.74 -25.63
CA TYR A 414 -3.50 -19.65 -25.93
C TYR A 414 -2.03 -19.99 -25.66
N ASN A 415 -1.76 -20.76 -24.61
CA ASN A 415 -0.41 -21.25 -24.29
C ASN A 415 0.14 -22.21 -25.35
N LYS A 416 -0.70 -23.08 -25.92
CA LYS A 416 -0.31 -23.96 -27.04
C LYS A 416 -0.12 -23.17 -28.33
N ILE A 417 -0.96 -22.16 -28.57
CA ILE A 417 -0.82 -21.23 -29.71
C ILE A 417 0.52 -20.51 -29.62
N LEU A 418 0.85 -19.91 -28.48
CA LEU A 418 2.11 -19.20 -28.29
C LEU A 418 3.32 -20.13 -28.35
N ALA A 419 3.26 -21.32 -27.76
CA ALA A 419 4.33 -22.31 -27.87
C ALA A 419 4.52 -22.80 -29.32
N PHE A 420 3.46 -22.79 -30.13
CA PHE A 420 3.57 -23.03 -31.56
C PHE A 420 4.32 -21.89 -32.25
N TYR A 421 3.96 -20.62 -32.09
CA TYR A 421 4.66 -19.55 -32.83
C TYR A 421 6.04 -19.17 -32.27
N PHE A 422 6.24 -19.34 -30.97
CA PHE A 422 7.48 -19.05 -30.26
C PHE A 422 8.04 -20.35 -29.69
N SER A 423 8.85 -21.04 -30.48
CA SER A 423 9.32 -22.40 -30.18
C SER A 423 10.16 -22.42 -28.90
N ASN A 424 10.05 -23.47 -28.09
CA ASN A 424 10.82 -23.63 -26.84
C ASN A 424 10.63 -22.48 -25.82
N THR A 425 9.52 -21.74 -25.90
CA THR A 425 9.17 -20.72 -24.90
C THR A 425 8.21 -21.26 -23.84
N SER A 426 8.11 -20.53 -22.73
CA SER A 426 7.13 -20.76 -21.69
C SER A 426 6.46 -19.45 -21.32
N ILE A 427 5.24 -19.53 -20.81
CA ILE A 427 4.55 -18.38 -20.26
C ILE A 427 4.94 -18.27 -18.80
N LYS A 428 5.44 -17.09 -18.42
CA LYS A 428 5.71 -16.73 -17.04
C LYS A 428 4.78 -15.60 -16.65
N ASP A 429 4.16 -15.72 -15.50
CA ASP A 429 3.45 -14.62 -14.90
C ASP A 429 4.42 -13.74 -14.12
N SER A 430 4.49 -12.47 -14.52
CA SER A 430 5.44 -11.49 -14.02
C SER A 430 4.87 -10.61 -12.92
N ILE A 431 3.58 -10.76 -12.59
CA ILE A 431 2.91 -10.00 -11.52
C ILE A 431 2.62 -10.96 -10.38
N LEU A 432 3.06 -10.61 -9.17
CA LEU A 432 2.64 -11.33 -7.98
C LEU A 432 1.26 -10.85 -7.53
N PRO A 433 0.38 -11.74 -7.03
CA PRO A 433 -0.89 -11.34 -6.45
C PRO A 433 -0.68 -10.39 -5.27
N LYS A 434 -1.39 -9.27 -5.20
CA LYS A 434 -1.24 -8.27 -4.12
C LYS A 434 -2.23 -8.52 -2.99
N ILE A 435 -1.76 -8.39 -1.76
CA ILE A 435 -2.60 -8.40 -0.55
C ILE A 435 -2.59 -6.99 0.05
N THR A 436 -3.76 -6.36 0.13
CA THR A 436 -3.91 -4.99 0.66
C THR A 436 -5.02 -4.92 1.72
N ALA A 437 -5.20 -3.75 2.33
CA ALA A 437 -6.27 -3.46 3.30
C ALA A 437 -6.38 -4.44 4.47
N VAL A 438 -5.26 -5.03 4.91
CA VAL A 438 -5.22 -6.02 6.00
C VAL A 438 -5.61 -5.35 7.33
N LYS A 439 -6.70 -5.80 7.93
CA LYS A 439 -7.25 -5.28 9.20
C LYS A 439 -7.71 -6.41 10.10
N THR A 440 -7.49 -6.26 11.40
CA THR A 440 -7.97 -7.20 12.42
C THR A 440 -8.89 -6.52 13.41
N SER A 441 -9.90 -7.25 13.90
CA SER A 441 -10.76 -6.83 15.01
C SER A 441 -11.02 -8.00 15.96
N PHE A 442 -11.43 -7.71 17.21
CA PHE A 442 -11.71 -8.72 18.23
C PHE A 442 -13.03 -8.44 18.93
N ASP A 443 -13.92 -9.44 18.93
CA ASP A 443 -15.11 -9.45 19.77
C ASP A 443 -14.82 -10.28 21.03
N SER A 444 -14.65 -9.56 22.14
CA SER A 444 -14.34 -10.14 23.45
C SER A 444 -15.51 -10.86 24.10
N LYS A 445 -16.75 -10.68 23.63
CA LYS A 445 -17.93 -11.36 24.18
C LYS A 445 -18.02 -12.80 23.70
N ILE A 446 -17.64 -13.04 22.45
CA ILE A 446 -17.68 -14.36 21.82
C ILE A 446 -16.29 -14.95 21.56
N ASN A 447 -15.23 -14.27 21.99
CA ASN A 447 -13.83 -14.66 21.81
C ASN A 447 -13.44 -14.90 20.34
N GLN A 448 -13.94 -14.07 19.43
CA GLN A 448 -13.66 -14.20 18.00
C GLN A 448 -12.81 -13.04 17.49
N ALA A 449 -11.71 -13.38 16.83
CA ALA A 449 -10.88 -12.42 16.11
C ALA A 449 -11.23 -12.49 14.62
N LYS A 450 -11.53 -11.35 14.00
CA LYS A 450 -11.85 -11.25 12.59
C LYS A 450 -10.67 -10.64 11.83
N LEU A 451 -10.34 -11.21 10.67
CA LEU A 451 -9.35 -10.71 9.73
C LEU A 451 -10.05 -10.33 8.42
N ASP A 452 -9.87 -9.09 7.99
CA ASP A 452 -10.33 -8.57 6.69
C ASP A 452 -9.12 -8.18 5.84
N PHE A 453 -9.14 -8.47 4.54
CA PHE A 453 -8.08 -8.10 3.59
C PHE A 453 -8.60 -8.09 2.15
N THR A 454 -7.84 -7.58 1.19
CA THR A 454 -8.22 -7.53 -0.23
C THR A 454 -7.15 -8.20 -1.09
N THR A 455 -7.56 -9.02 -2.06
CA THR A 455 -6.67 -9.59 -3.09
C THR A 455 -6.84 -8.87 -4.43
N SER A 456 -5.75 -8.68 -5.18
CA SER A 456 -5.80 -8.03 -6.51
C SER A 456 -6.46 -8.87 -7.60
N GLU A 457 -6.51 -10.19 -7.41
CA GLU A 457 -6.93 -11.14 -8.44
C GLU A 457 -7.52 -12.41 -7.81
N ASN A 458 -8.07 -13.27 -8.67
CA ASN A 458 -8.57 -14.59 -8.29
C ASN A 458 -7.40 -15.47 -7.85
N ALA A 459 -7.43 -15.99 -6.62
CA ALA A 459 -6.29 -16.70 -6.04
C ALA A 459 -6.74 -17.80 -5.07
N LYS A 460 -5.88 -18.82 -4.88
CA LYS A 460 -5.95 -19.74 -3.76
C LYS A 460 -5.44 -19.04 -2.51
N ILE A 461 -6.26 -19.02 -1.46
CA ILE A 461 -5.99 -18.31 -0.21
C ILE A 461 -5.71 -19.32 0.90
N THR A 462 -4.65 -19.08 1.64
CA THR A 462 -4.34 -19.73 2.91
C THR A 462 -4.21 -18.67 3.99
N VAL A 463 -4.90 -18.85 5.11
CA VAL A 463 -4.79 -17.97 6.29
C VAL A 463 -4.47 -18.82 7.51
N GLN A 464 -3.36 -18.50 8.15
CA GLN A 464 -2.91 -19.14 9.39
C GLN A 464 -2.78 -18.13 10.51
N VAL A 465 -3.00 -18.59 11.74
CA VAL A 465 -2.64 -17.86 12.95
C VAL A 465 -1.43 -18.54 13.55
N LYS A 466 -0.39 -17.76 13.84
CA LYS A 466 0.84 -18.22 14.47
C LYS A 466 1.04 -17.57 15.83
N ASP A 467 1.65 -18.31 16.75
CA ASP A 467 2.10 -17.76 18.03
C ASP A 467 3.44 -17.00 17.89
N GLN A 468 3.98 -16.54 19.01
CA GLN A 468 5.25 -15.79 19.06
C GLN A 468 6.46 -16.60 18.60
N ASN A 469 6.38 -17.93 18.64
CA ASN A 469 7.43 -18.85 18.21
C ASN A 469 7.22 -19.30 16.75
N SER A 470 6.34 -18.63 16.00
CA SER A 470 5.96 -18.97 14.63
C SER A 470 5.28 -20.34 14.47
N LYS A 471 4.81 -20.96 15.56
CA LYS A 471 4.05 -22.21 15.50
C LYS A 471 2.64 -21.90 15.02
N VAL A 472 2.16 -22.65 14.02
CA VAL A 472 0.78 -22.55 13.55
C VAL A 472 -0.15 -23.11 14.63
N ILE A 473 -1.04 -22.26 15.14
CA ILE A 473 -2.04 -22.63 16.16
C ILE A 473 -3.43 -22.80 15.56
N ALA A 474 -3.70 -22.19 14.40
CA ALA A 474 -4.93 -22.36 13.65
C ALA A 474 -4.68 -22.14 12.16
N THR A 475 -5.36 -22.92 11.30
CA THR A 475 -5.47 -22.65 9.87
C THR A 475 -6.93 -22.35 9.59
N LEU A 476 -7.23 -21.10 9.22
CA LEU A 476 -8.61 -20.61 9.04
C LEU A 476 -9.11 -20.83 7.60
N VAL A 477 -8.19 -20.72 6.64
CA VAL A 477 -8.41 -21.00 5.23
C VAL A 477 -7.20 -21.80 4.74
N ASN A 478 -7.42 -22.85 3.95
CA ASN A 478 -6.34 -23.71 3.45
C ASN A 478 -6.46 -23.91 1.93
N GLY A 479 -5.72 -23.12 1.15
CA GLY A 479 -5.63 -23.25 -0.31
C GLY A 479 -6.96 -23.09 -1.06
N VAL A 480 -7.91 -22.32 -0.53
CA VAL A 480 -9.26 -22.19 -1.11
C VAL A 480 -9.26 -21.15 -2.22
N GLN A 481 -9.72 -21.52 -3.41
CA GLN A 481 -9.90 -20.58 -4.53
C GLN A 481 -10.96 -19.53 -4.19
N LYS A 482 -10.61 -18.26 -4.31
CA LYS A 482 -11.50 -17.11 -4.10
C LYS A 482 -11.38 -16.12 -5.26
N THR A 483 -12.46 -15.38 -5.51
CA THR A 483 -12.45 -14.28 -6.47
C THR A 483 -11.66 -13.09 -5.92
N ALA A 484 -11.14 -12.24 -6.80
CA ALA A 484 -10.52 -10.98 -6.47
C ALA A 484 -11.41 -10.11 -5.56
N GLY A 485 -10.79 -9.23 -4.77
CA GLY A 485 -11.50 -8.28 -3.92
C GLY A 485 -11.47 -8.64 -2.43
N SER A 486 -12.46 -8.13 -1.69
CA SER A 486 -12.48 -8.21 -0.23
C SER A 486 -12.75 -9.62 0.28
N GLN A 487 -11.91 -10.04 1.22
CA GLN A 487 -11.94 -11.34 1.88
C GLN A 487 -12.07 -11.14 3.38
N SER A 488 -12.71 -12.11 4.04
CA SER A 488 -12.90 -12.10 5.47
C SER A 488 -12.82 -13.51 6.05
N THR A 489 -12.19 -13.65 7.21
CA THR A 489 -12.19 -14.91 7.97
C THR A 489 -12.20 -14.64 9.46
N VAL A 490 -12.70 -15.61 10.23
CA VAL A 490 -12.83 -15.52 11.68
C VAL A 490 -12.02 -16.63 12.34
N TRP A 491 -11.32 -16.28 13.41
CA TRP A 491 -10.66 -17.20 14.32
C TRP A 491 -11.39 -17.25 15.66
N ASN A 492 -11.87 -18.43 16.04
CA ASN A 492 -12.35 -18.68 17.40
C ASN A 492 -11.14 -18.87 18.34
N ALA A 493 -10.91 -17.88 19.21
CA ALA A 493 -9.78 -17.85 20.11
C ALA A 493 -10.12 -18.34 21.53
N ALA A 494 -11.28 -18.97 21.75
CA ALA A 494 -11.75 -19.36 23.08
C ALA A 494 -10.77 -20.27 23.85
N SER A 495 -10.12 -21.22 23.16
CA SER A 495 -9.24 -22.24 23.78
C SER A 495 -7.77 -21.81 23.95
N VAL A 496 -7.37 -20.63 23.46
CA VAL A 496 -5.97 -20.17 23.53
C VAL A 496 -5.76 -19.10 24.61
N ASN A 497 -4.54 -18.95 25.11
CA ASN A 497 -4.24 -17.95 26.15
C ASN A 497 -4.22 -16.52 25.61
N ASN A 498 -4.41 -15.53 26.49
CA ASN A 498 -4.12 -14.14 26.12
C ASN A 498 -2.64 -14.00 25.72
N GLY A 499 -2.35 -13.18 24.72
CA GLY A 499 -0.99 -13.09 24.19
C GLY A 499 -0.90 -12.42 22.81
N LYS A 500 0.31 -12.42 22.24
CA LYS A 500 0.55 -11.92 20.88
C LYS A 500 0.50 -13.07 19.89
N TYR A 501 -0.16 -12.83 18.78
CA TYR A 501 -0.35 -13.74 17.66
C TYR A 501 -0.09 -12.99 16.35
N THR A 502 0.09 -13.73 15.27
CA THR A 502 0.26 -13.16 13.93
C THR A 502 -0.66 -13.89 12.98
N PHE A 503 -1.52 -13.15 12.28
CA PHE A 503 -2.20 -13.68 11.10
C PHE A 503 -1.22 -13.66 9.93
N VAL A 504 -1.10 -14.77 9.22
CA VAL A 504 -0.30 -14.92 8.01
C VAL A 504 -1.25 -15.29 6.87
N ILE A 505 -1.28 -14.46 5.84
CA ILE A 505 -2.08 -14.61 4.64
C ILE A 505 -1.12 -14.99 3.52
N THR A 506 -1.33 -16.13 2.89
CA THR A 506 -0.64 -16.53 1.67
C THR A 506 -1.66 -16.63 0.56
N VAL A 507 -1.41 -15.93 -0.54
CA VAL A 507 -2.23 -15.99 -1.75
C VAL A 507 -1.40 -16.54 -2.88
N ALA A 508 -1.95 -17.50 -3.63
CA ALA A 508 -1.33 -18.09 -4.80
C ALA A 508 -2.25 -17.92 -6.01
N ASP A 509 -1.76 -17.31 -7.09
CA ASP A 509 -2.54 -17.16 -8.32
C ASP A 509 -2.70 -18.52 -9.06
N SER A 510 -3.35 -18.47 -10.23
CA SER A 510 -3.55 -19.65 -11.09
C SER A 510 -2.25 -20.28 -11.61
N ASN A 511 -1.17 -19.50 -11.66
CA ASN A 511 0.17 -19.89 -12.07
C ASN A 511 1.05 -20.32 -10.87
N ASN A 512 0.46 -20.38 -9.68
CA ASN A 512 1.11 -20.65 -8.39
C ASN A 512 2.14 -19.61 -7.94
N ASN A 513 2.15 -18.37 -8.47
CA ASN A 513 2.98 -17.35 -7.84
C ASN A 513 2.35 -16.92 -6.52
N THR A 514 3.19 -16.80 -5.49
CA THR A 514 2.72 -16.58 -4.13
C THR A 514 3.12 -15.23 -3.58
N SER A 515 2.18 -14.56 -2.92
CA SER A 515 2.46 -13.42 -2.04
C SER A 515 2.06 -13.73 -0.62
N THR A 516 2.81 -13.19 0.34
CA THR A 516 2.50 -13.33 1.77
C THR A 516 2.43 -11.96 2.46
N ALA A 517 1.38 -11.78 3.25
CA ALA A 517 1.23 -10.65 4.16
C ALA A 517 1.00 -11.17 5.58
N SER A 518 1.49 -10.43 6.57
CA SER A 518 1.32 -10.78 7.97
C SER A 518 0.87 -9.55 8.74
N THR A 519 -0.01 -9.74 9.72
CA THR A 519 -0.43 -8.67 10.62
C THR A 519 -0.41 -9.15 12.08
N PRO A 520 0.21 -8.39 13.00
CA PRO A 520 0.22 -8.74 14.41
C PRO A 520 -1.17 -8.55 15.02
N PHE A 521 -1.49 -9.39 16.00
CA PHE A 521 -2.75 -9.36 16.73
C PHE A 521 -2.49 -9.66 18.21
N THR A 522 -3.02 -8.83 19.12
CA THR A 522 -2.94 -9.07 20.56
C THR A 522 -4.29 -9.53 21.07
N LEU A 523 -4.35 -10.77 21.55
CA LEU A 523 -5.55 -11.33 22.17
C LEU A 523 -5.59 -10.93 23.65
N ALA A 524 -6.63 -10.17 24.01
CA ALA A 524 -6.89 -9.74 25.38
C ALA A 524 -8.35 -10.03 25.75
N LYS A 525 -8.61 -11.25 26.23
CA LYS A 525 -9.89 -11.62 26.82
C LYS A 525 -10.09 -10.90 28.15
N PRO A 526 -11.33 -10.50 28.51
CA PRO A 526 -11.62 -9.89 29.80
C PRO A 526 -11.25 -10.86 30.93
N ILE A 527 -10.50 -10.38 31.92
CA ILE A 527 -10.30 -11.12 33.18
C ILE A 527 -11.64 -11.07 33.93
N PRO A 528 -12.18 -12.20 34.45
CA PRO A 528 -13.40 -12.18 35.24
C PRO A 528 -13.28 -11.19 36.41
N LYS A 529 -14.27 -10.31 36.58
CA LYS A 529 -14.32 -9.35 37.68
C LYS A 529 -14.51 -10.12 39.00
N ASP A 530 -13.63 -9.91 39.97
CA ASP A 530 -13.81 -10.42 41.32
C ASP A 530 -15.01 -9.73 41.99
N THR A 531 -16.04 -10.50 42.34
CA THR A 531 -17.27 -10.02 42.98
C THR A 531 -17.33 -10.34 44.47
N THR A 532 -16.29 -10.94 45.03
CA THR A 532 -16.29 -11.39 46.43
C THR A 532 -15.62 -10.38 47.34
N ALA A 533 -16.25 -10.05 48.46
CA ALA A 533 -15.65 -9.14 49.44
C ALA A 533 -14.59 -9.85 50.30
N PRO A 534 -13.52 -9.14 50.74
CA PRO A 534 -12.54 -9.69 51.66
C PRO A 534 -13.17 -10.30 52.91
N VAL A 535 -12.61 -11.40 53.38
CA VAL A 535 -12.96 -12.03 54.65
C VAL A 535 -12.03 -11.53 55.74
N ILE A 536 -12.61 -11.01 56.82
CA ILE A 536 -11.90 -10.67 58.05
C ILE A 536 -12.19 -11.77 59.07
N SER A 537 -11.17 -12.45 59.59
CA SER A 537 -11.29 -13.54 60.56
C SER A 537 -10.21 -13.47 61.63
N ASN A 538 -10.17 -14.45 62.54
CA ASN A 538 -9.13 -14.61 63.57
C ASN A 538 -8.91 -13.32 64.40
N THR A 539 -10.01 -12.67 64.76
CA THR A 539 -9.99 -11.39 65.47
C THR A 539 -9.83 -11.60 66.97
N ALA A 540 -8.85 -10.93 67.57
CA ALA A 540 -8.64 -10.99 69.02
C ALA A 540 -8.12 -9.65 69.53
N THR A 541 -8.44 -9.31 70.78
CA THR A 541 -7.95 -8.11 71.44
C THR A 541 -7.26 -8.44 72.76
N SER A 542 -6.17 -7.76 73.06
CA SER A 542 -5.43 -7.91 74.32
C SER A 542 -4.92 -6.57 74.80
N MET A 543 -4.72 -6.40 76.11
CA MET A 543 -4.17 -5.16 76.67
C MET A 543 -2.87 -5.40 77.43
N LYS A 544 -1.91 -4.50 77.23
CA LYS A 544 -0.69 -4.40 78.03
C LYS A 544 -0.47 -2.95 78.41
N SER A 545 -0.44 -2.66 79.72
CA SER A 545 -0.43 -1.28 80.23
C SER A 545 -1.61 -0.47 79.67
N ASN A 546 -1.36 0.64 78.96
CA ASN A 546 -2.38 1.50 78.36
C ASN A 546 -2.62 1.24 76.86
N VAL A 547 -2.08 0.18 76.27
CA VAL A 547 -2.22 -0.11 74.83
C VAL A 547 -3.07 -1.35 74.62
N VAL A 548 -4.14 -1.21 73.83
CA VAL A 548 -5.00 -2.31 73.38
C VAL A 548 -4.55 -2.72 71.98
N SER A 549 -4.08 -3.96 71.85
CA SER A 549 -3.69 -4.56 70.57
C SER A 549 -4.87 -5.34 69.99
N LEU A 550 -5.10 -5.18 68.69
CA LEU A 550 -6.07 -5.89 67.87
C LEU A 550 -5.33 -6.75 66.85
N LYS A 551 -5.61 -8.06 66.86
CA LYS A 551 -5.25 -9.03 65.82
C LYS A 551 -6.42 -9.19 64.85
N TYR A 552 -6.14 -9.30 63.56
CA TYR A 552 -7.11 -9.70 62.53
C TYR A 552 -6.39 -10.41 61.37
N GLN A 553 -7.12 -11.22 60.59
CA GLN A 553 -6.59 -11.93 59.43
C GLN A 553 -7.42 -11.65 58.19
N LEU A 554 -6.75 -11.43 57.06
CA LEU A 554 -7.36 -11.24 55.74
C LEU A 554 -7.10 -12.48 54.85
N ASN A 555 -8.11 -12.90 54.07
CA ASN A 555 -7.99 -13.95 53.06
C ASN A 555 -7.29 -13.48 51.77
N GLU A 556 -7.20 -12.17 51.55
CA GLU A 556 -6.64 -11.51 50.36
C GLU A 556 -6.07 -10.12 50.73
N ALA A 557 -5.42 -9.45 49.77
CA ALA A 557 -4.89 -8.10 50.00
C ALA A 557 -6.01 -7.04 49.97
N ALA A 558 -6.03 -6.13 50.94
CA ALA A 558 -7.06 -5.10 51.05
C ALA A 558 -6.55 -3.81 51.71
N LYS A 559 -7.18 -2.68 51.39
CA LYS A 559 -7.06 -1.42 52.13
C LYS A 559 -7.90 -1.51 53.40
N VAL A 560 -7.26 -1.33 54.56
CA VAL A 560 -7.90 -1.49 55.87
C VAL A 560 -8.02 -0.14 56.60
N THR A 561 -9.24 0.16 57.08
CA THR A 561 -9.54 1.27 57.99
C THR A 561 -10.04 0.71 59.31
N ILE A 562 -9.51 1.17 60.44
CA ILE A 562 -9.85 0.68 61.78
C ILE A 562 -10.21 1.86 62.66
N LEU A 563 -11.45 1.87 63.15
CA LEU A 563 -11.97 2.88 64.07
C LEU A 563 -12.29 2.24 65.42
N VAL A 564 -11.97 2.91 66.51
CA VAL A 564 -12.45 2.53 67.85
C VAL A 564 -13.67 3.37 68.16
N LYS A 565 -14.78 2.71 68.46
CA LYS A 565 -16.05 3.34 68.83
C LYS A 565 -16.39 3.06 70.29
N ASP A 566 -16.96 4.03 70.98
CA ASP A 566 -17.51 3.83 72.33
C ASP A 566 -18.85 3.07 72.29
N ALA A 567 -19.44 2.83 73.47
CA ALA A 567 -20.73 2.15 73.61
C ALA A 567 -21.91 2.88 72.94
N LYS A 568 -21.78 4.17 72.61
CA LYS A 568 -22.79 4.96 71.88
C LYS A 568 -22.52 4.98 70.36
N GLY A 569 -21.50 4.26 69.90
CA GLY A 569 -21.10 4.21 68.50
C GLY A 569 -20.29 5.42 68.03
N LYS A 570 -19.92 6.35 68.93
CA LYS A 570 -19.09 7.51 68.59
C LYS A 570 -17.64 7.06 68.40
N THR A 571 -17.01 7.47 67.30
CA THR A 571 -15.58 7.22 67.07
C THR A 571 -14.75 7.99 68.11
N VAL A 572 -14.00 7.25 68.93
CA VAL A 572 -13.09 7.80 69.95
C VAL A 572 -11.63 7.73 69.54
N ALA A 573 -11.28 6.91 68.53
CA ALA A 573 -9.96 6.88 67.93
C ALA A 573 -10.00 6.32 66.50
N THR A 574 -9.06 6.75 65.67
CA THR A 574 -8.78 6.17 64.35
C THR A 574 -7.41 5.50 64.42
N VAL A 575 -7.38 4.18 64.26
CA VAL A 575 -6.17 3.35 64.42
C VAL A 575 -5.46 3.14 63.08
N ALA A 576 -6.22 3.06 62.00
CA ALA A 576 -5.69 2.98 60.64
C ALA A 576 -6.70 3.58 59.65
N THR A 577 -6.21 4.21 58.59
CA THR A 577 -7.04 4.75 57.50
C THR A 577 -6.47 4.29 56.17
N ASN A 578 -7.26 3.56 55.38
CA ASN A 578 -6.93 3.07 54.03
C ASN A 578 -5.53 2.42 53.92
N LEU A 579 -5.09 1.74 54.98
CA LEU A 579 -3.75 1.17 55.03
C LEU A 579 -3.71 -0.13 54.22
N GLN A 580 -2.84 -0.22 53.22
CA GLN A 580 -2.69 -1.43 52.42
C GLN A 580 -2.13 -2.59 53.26
N LYS A 581 -2.82 -3.72 53.25
CA LYS A 581 -2.42 -4.96 53.92
C LYS A 581 -2.47 -6.13 52.96
N GLN A 582 -1.47 -7.00 53.03
CA GLN A 582 -1.44 -8.25 52.27
C GLN A 582 -2.32 -9.32 52.94
N LYS A 583 -2.60 -10.39 52.20
CA LYS A 583 -3.22 -11.61 52.75
C LYS A 583 -2.44 -12.10 53.97
N GLY A 584 -3.14 -12.44 55.05
CA GLY A 584 -2.54 -12.98 56.28
C GLY A 584 -2.89 -12.19 57.53
N ILE A 585 -2.17 -12.48 58.61
CA ILE A 585 -2.39 -11.89 59.94
C ILE A 585 -1.80 -10.48 60.00
N SER A 586 -2.57 -9.54 60.53
CA SER A 586 -2.17 -8.16 60.79
C SER A 586 -2.54 -7.73 62.20
N TRP A 587 -1.84 -6.70 62.67
CA TRP A 587 -2.01 -6.14 64.00
C TRP A 587 -2.24 -4.63 63.94
N ALA A 588 -2.99 -4.12 64.91
CA ALA A 588 -3.25 -2.70 65.09
C ALA A 588 -3.29 -2.37 66.60
N SER A 589 -2.91 -1.15 66.99
CA SER A 589 -2.77 -0.80 68.41
C SER A 589 -3.43 0.53 68.72
N TRP A 590 -4.23 0.56 69.78
CA TRP A 590 -4.88 1.77 70.29
C TRP A 590 -4.33 2.15 71.67
N ASN A 591 -3.80 3.37 71.82
CA ASN A 591 -3.42 3.92 73.11
C ASN A 591 -4.65 4.43 73.87
N ALA A 592 -5.08 3.66 74.86
CA ALA A 592 -6.28 3.91 75.66
C ALA A 592 -6.00 4.72 76.93
N SER A 593 -4.82 5.33 77.12
CA SER A 593 -4.44 6.08 78.34
C SER A 593 -5.47 7.14 78.76
N LYS A 594 -6.04 7.87 77.78
CA LYS A 594 -7.08 8.90 77.99
C LYS A 594 -8.52 8.37 77.95
N ALA A 595 -8.73 7.10 77.63
CA ALA A 595 -10.04 6.48 77.58
C ALA A 595 -10.55 6.12 78.98
N VAL A 596 -11.84 6.32 79.23
CA VAL A 596 -12.52 5.90 80.47
C VAL A 596 -12.78 4.39 80.45
N ASN A 597 -12.88 3.77 81.62
CA ASN A 597 -13.27 2.35 81.68
C ASN A 597 -14.67 2.16 81.07
N GLY A 598 -14.85 1.12 80.25
CA GLY A 598 -16.11 0.92 79.51
C GLY A 598 -15.98 0.01 78.29
N LYS A 599 -17.09 -0.20 77.59
CA LYS A 599 -17.16 -1.02 76.36
C LYS A 599 -16.78 -0.19 75.13
N TYR A 600 -15.97 -0.79 74.28
CA TYR A 600 -15.48 -0.25 73.01
C TYR A 600 -15.62 -1.30 71.90
N THR A 601 -15.66 -0.85 70.65
CA THR A 601 -15.69 -1.71 69.47
C THR A 601 -14.64 -1.25 68.47
N PHE A 602 -13.77 -2.17 68.02
CA PHE A 602 -12.95 -1.96 66.83
C PHE A 602 -13.77 -2.29 65.59
N ASN A 603 -14.08 -1.26 64.81
CA ASN A 603 -14.73 -1.37 63.51
C ASN A 603 -13.65 -1.45 62.42
N ILE A 604 -13.46 -2.63 61.85
CA ILE A 604 -12.48 -2.93 60.81
C ILE A 604 -13.20 -2.92 59.47
N THR A 605 -12.80 -2.05 58.55
CA THR A 605 -13.29 -2.01 57.17
C THR A 605 -12.17 -2.45 56.24
N ALA A 606 -12.36 -3.50 55.45
CA ALA A 606 -11.42 -3.97 54.42
C ALA A 606 -12.05 -3.77 53.02
N VAL A 607 -11.28 -3.20 52.08
CA VAL A 607 -11.67 -2.97 50.68
C VAL A 607 -10.60 -3.54 49.76
N ASP A 608 -10.96 -4.47 48.87
CA ASP A 608 -10.02 -5.07 47.90
C ASP A 608 -9.72 -4.15 46.70
N GLY A 609 -8.95 -4.66 45.73
CA GLY A 609 -8.66 -3.96 44.47
C GLY A 609 -9.84 -3.81 43.52
N SER A 610 -10.90 -4.60 43.71
CA SER A 610 -12.15 -4.61 42.92
C SER A 610 -13.26 -3.76 43.57
N ASN A 611 -12.95 -3.06 44.67
CA ASN A 611 -13.85 -2.27 45.52
C ASN A 611 -14.92 -3.06 46.28
N ASN A 612 -14.76 -4.38 46.44
CA ASN A 612 -15.64 -5.14 47.33
C ASN A 612 -15.26 -4.85 48.79
N LYS A 613 -16.26 -4.70 49.66
CA LYS A 613 -16.09 -4.18 51.04
C LYS A 613 -16.62 -5.14 52.09
N ARG A 614 -15.84 -5.36 53.15
CA ARG A 614 -16.25 -6.07 54.37
C ARG A 614 -16.04 -5.21 55.60
N ILE A 615 -16.98 -5.29 56.54
CA ILE A 615 -16.86 -4.69 57.87
C ILE A 615 -16.92 -5.80 58.93
N ALA A 616 -16.00 -5.77 59.89
CA ALA A 616 -16.01 -6.61 61.08
C ALA A 616 -15.95 -5.75 62.35
N ASN A 617 -16.70 -6.14 63.38
CA ASN A 617 -16.75 -5.45 64.66
C ASN A 617 -16.17 -6.36 65.74
N VAL A 618 -15.16 -5.88 66.46
CA VAL A 618 -14.49 -6.63 67.54
C VAL A 618 -14.70 -5.88 68.85
N ALA A 619 -15.51 -6.44 69.74
CA ALA A 619 -15.82 -5.82 71.03
C ALA A 619 -14.64 -5.93 72.01
N TYR A 620 -14.44 -4.91 72.84
CA TYR A 620 -13.42 -4.87 73.88
C TYR A 620 -13.92 -4.10 75.11
N THR A 621 -13.67 -4.59 76.32
CA THR A 621 -14.02 -3.88 77.57
C THR A 621 -12.74 -3.41 78.25
N LEU A 622 -12.62 -2.10 78.44
CA LEU A 622 -11.48 -1.45 79.07
C LEU A 622 -11.69 -1.35 80.59
N ASN A 623 -10.81 -1.98 81.38
CA ASN A 623 -10.84 -1.95 82.85
C ASN A 623 -9.46 -1.60 83.43
N LYS A 624 -9.23 -0.33 83.80
CA LYS A 624 -8.04 0.15 84.51
C LYS A 624 -8.24 0.09 86.05
N PRO A 625 -7.26 -0.39 86.84
CA PRO A 625 -7.34 -0.38 88.30
C PRO A 625 -7.24 1.03 88.91
N LYS A 626 -7.94 1.27 90.03
CA LYS A 626 -8.04 2.56 90.76
C LYS A 626 -6.87 2.72 91.78
N PRO A 627 -6.21 3.88 91.95
CA PRO A 627 -5.12 4.07 92.93
C PRO A 627 -5.59 4.25 94.39
N ALA A 628 -4.76 3.90 95.39
CA ALA A 628 -5.06 3.97 96.85
C ALA A 628 -4.61 5.28 97.57
N PRO A 629 -5.19 5.69 98.73
CA PRO A 629 -4.88 6.96 99.44
C PRO A 629 -3.63 6.90 100.36
N LYS A 630 -2.95 8.05 100.61
CA LYS A 630 -1.71 8.19 101.42
C LYS A 630 -1.96 8.61 102.88
N VAL A 631 -1.21 8.04 103.85
CA VAL A 631 -1.22 8.35 105.30
C VAL A 631 -0.01 9.21 105.68
N MET A 632 -0.19 10.26 106.50
CA MET A 632 0.89 11.17 106.92
C MET A 632 1.37 10.92 108.37
N THR A 633 2.66 11.13 108.65
CA THR A 633 3.26 11.01 110.00
C THR A 633 4.10 12.23 110.37
N GLY A 634 4.14 12.62 111.65
CA GLY A 634 4.98 13.71 112.19
C GLY A 634 5.74 13.31 113.46
N THR A 635 6.78 14.05 113.83
CA THR A 635 7.64 13.77 114.99
C THR A 635 7.63 14.93 115.99
N VAL A 636 7.49 14.65 117.29
CA VAL A 636 7.49 15.67 118.35
C VAL A 636 8.87 16.30 118.54
N ASN A 637 8.99 17.63 118.45
CA ASN A 637 10.28 18.34 118.51
C ASN A 637 10.61 19.00 119.87
N VAL A 638 9.66 19.00 120.81
CA VAL A 638 9.83 19.53 122.19
C VAL A 638 9.94 18.42 123.23
N THR A 639 10.54 18.72 124.40
CA THR A 639 10.77 17.78 125.51
C THR A 639 9.48 17.12 126.01
N LYS A 640 8.41 17.90 126.15
CA LYS A 640 7.07 17.44 126.52
C LYS A 640 6.02 18.23 125.74
N LEU A 641 5.19 17.54 124.96
CA LEU A 641 4.11 18.13 124.19
C LEU A 641 2.76 17.69 124.73
N ASN A 642 1.96 18.62 125.21
CA ASN A 642 0.63 18.35 125.71
C ASN A 642 -0.35 17.99 124.57
N VAL A 643 -1.05 16.87 124.72
CA VAL A 643 -2.13 16.44 123.83
C VAL A 643 -3.45 16.87 124.45
N ARG A 644 -4.31 17.52 123.66
CA ARG A 644 -5.57 18.10 124.14
C ARG A 644 -6.77 17.47 123.45
N ALA A 645 -7.90 17.46 124.15
CA ALA A 645 -9.14 16.90 123.63
C ALA A 645 -9.71 17.71 122.46
N THR A 646 -9.46 19.02 122.46
CA THR A 646 -9.90 19.96 121.41
C THR A 646 -8.70 20.79 120.91
N ALA A 647 -8.85 21.41 119.74
CA ALA A 647 -7.86 22.27 119.10
C ALA A 647 -7.76 23.65 119.78
N SER A 648 -7.47 23.67 121.09
CA SER A 648 -7.37 24.89 121.89
C SER A 648 -6.42 24.71 123.07
N THR A 649 -5.71 25.76 123.49
CA THR A 649 -4.82 25.76 124.67
C THR A 649 -5.58 25.66 125.99
N SER A 650 -6.87 26.00 126.02
CA SER A 650 -7.76 25.79 127.17
C SER A 650 -8.41 24.39 127.18
N GLY A 651 -8.21 23.57 126.15
CA GLY A 651 -8.79 22.23 126.05
C GLY A 651 -8.23 21.26 127.11
N LYS A 652 -9.10 20.37 127.64
CA LYS A 652 -8.73 19.34 128.63
C LYS A 652 -7.50 18.56 128.17
N LEU A 653 -6.52 18.43 129.07
CA LEU A 653 -5.32 17.66 128.84
C LEU A 653 -5.67 16.16 128.77
N LEU A 654 -5.35 15.51 127.65
CA LEU A 654 -5.49 14.06 127.49
C LEU A 654 -4.23 13.32 127.91
N GLY A 655 -3.08 14.00 127.85
CA GLY A 655 -1.78 13.44 128.20
C GLY A 655 -0.66 14.27 127.59
N SER A 656 0.53 13.70 127.50
CA SER A 656 1.67 14.34 126.85
C SER A 656 2.51 13.35 126.04
N LEU A 657 3.10 13.83 124.96
CA LEU A 657 4.08 13.14 124.14
C LEU A 657 5.50 13.59 124.50
N LYS A 658 6.48 12.69 124.31
CA LYS A 658 7.90 12.98 124.57
C LYS A 658 8.60 13.43 123.29
N LYS A 659 9.74 14.12 123.44
CA LYS A 659 10.61 14.48 122.29
C LYS A 659 10.94 13.25 121.45
N ASN A 660 10.94 13.43 120.13
CA ASN A 660 11.18 12.42 119.11
C ASN A 660 10.08 11.34 118.96
N GLN A 661 8.98 11.41 119.71
CA GLN A 661 7.86 10.50 119.52
C GLN A 661 7.19 10.75 118.15
N ARG A 662 7.01 9.69 117.35
CA ARG A 662 6.28 9.76 116.07
C ARG A 662 4.78 9.60 116.30
N VAL A 663 3.98 10.36 115.56
CA VAL A 663 2.52 10.31 115.58
C VAL A 663 1.97 10.30 114.16
N THR A 664 0.87 9.58 113.95
CA THR A 664 0.12 9.61 112.70
C THR A 664 -0.74 10.86 112.67
N VAL A 665 -0.61 11.67 111.62
CA VAL A 665 -1.40 12.86 111.39
C VAL A 665 -2.56 12.49 110.48
N LEU A 666 -3.78 12.62 111.01
CA LEU A 666 -5.00 12.26 110.28
C LEU A 666 -5.53 13.45 109.48
N SER A 667 -5.41 14.66 110.04
CA SER A 667 -5.78 15.92 109.38
C SER A 667 -5.16 17.13 110.09
N LYS A 668 -5.17 18.29 109.42
CA LYS A 668 -4.78 19.59 109.96
C LYS A 668 -6.01 20.50 110.05
N SER A 669 -6.18 21.19 111.17
CA SER A 669 -7.25 22.17 111.38
C SER A 669 -6.66 23.42 112.04
N GLY A 670 -6.51 24.48 111.26
CA GLY A 670 -5.83 25.71 111.69
C GLY A 670 -4.40 25.42 112.17
N SER A 671 -4.06 25.93 113.35
CA SER A 671 -2.75 25.72 113.98
C SER A 671 -2.64 24.42 114.78
N TRP A 672 -3.55 23.45 114.57
CA TRP A 672 -3.56 22.16 115.27
C TRP A 672 -3.58 20.98 114.31
N TYR A 673 -2.81 19.94 114.64
CA TYR A 673 -2.91 18.63 114.02
C TYR A 673 -3.82 17.71 114.83
N LYS A 674 -4.76 17.04 114.14
CA LYS A 674 -5.48 15.90 114.72
C LYS A 674 -4.62 14.66 114.52
N ILE A 675 -4.20 14.07 115.64
CA ILE A 675 -3.32 12.91 115.65
C ILE A 675 -4.02 11.71 116.27
N GLN A 676 -3.54 10.52 115.89
CA GLN A 676 -3.84 9.31 116.65
C GLN A 676 -3.10 9.38 118.00
N PHE A 677 -3.82 9.24 119.11
CA PHE A 677 -3.26 9.23 120.48
C PHE A 677 -3.84 8.05 121.27
N GLY A 678 -3.06 6.96 121.35
CA GLY A 678 -3.55 5.69 121.89
C GLY A 678 -4.70 5.12 121.03
N LYS A 679 -5.80 4.73 121.68
CA LYS A 679 -7.02 4.25 121.00
C LYS A 679 -7.95 5.38 120.54
N SER A 680 -7.68 6.62 120.93
CA SER A 680 -8.51 7.79 120.61
C SER A 680 -7.73 8.78 119.74
N THR A 681 -8.36 9.90 119.40
CA THR A 681 -7.69 11.03 118.74
C THR A 681 -7.47 12.17 119.71
N GLY A 682 -6.38 12.91 119.51
CA GLY A 682 -6.10 14.15 120.24
C GLY A 682 -5.53 15.22 119.33
N TYR A 683 -5.41 16.43 119.86
CA TYR A 683 -4.89 17.58 119.14
C TYR A 683 -3.57 18.05 119.74
N VAL A 684 -2.62 18.33 118.85
CA VAL A 684 -1.33 18.96 119.20
C VAL A 684 -1.09 20.16 118.29
N HIS A 685 -0.43 21.19 118.81
CA HIS A 685 -0.18 22.40 118.04
C HIS A 685 0.91 22.14 116.97
N VAL A 686 0.72 22.70 115.78
CA VAL A 686 1.51 22.38 114.58
C VAL A 686 3.00 22.64 114.75
N ASN A 687 3.38 23.69 115.48
CA ASN A 687 4.78 24.08 115.70
C ASN A 687 5.59 23.04 116.50
N TYR A 688 4.90 22.12 117.19
CA TYR A 688 5.55 21.12 118.03
C TYR A 688 5.69 19.75 117.36
N LEU A 689 5.29 19.64 116.08
CA LEU A 689 5.59 18.50 115.22
C LEU A 689 6.49 18.95 114.05
N SER A 690 7.60 18.25 113.84
CA SER A 690 8.44 18.35 112.66
C SER A 690 8.22 17.18 111.71
N ASN A 691 8.67 17.31 110.46
CA ASN A 691 8.66 16.25 109.45
C ASN A 691 7.29 15.62 109.17
N VAL A 692 6.22 16.42 109.17
CA VAL A 692 4.88 15.96 108.79
C VAL A 692 4.82 15.67 107.30
N LYS A 693 4.75 14.40 106.90
CA LYS A 693 4.78 13.94 105.50
C LYS A 693 3.88 12.75 105.26
#